data_AF-A0A2G9GSW6-F1
#
_entry.id   AF-A0A2G9GSW6-F1
#
_cell.length_a   1.000
_cell.length_b   1.000
_cell.length_c   1.000
_cell.angle_alpha   90.00
_cell.angle_beta   90.00
_cell.angle_gamma   90.00
#
_symmetry.space_group_name_H-M   'P 1'
#
loop_
_entity.id
_entity.type
_entity.pdbx_description
1 polymer ?
#
loop_
_entity_poly.entity_id
_entity_poly.type
_entity_poly.pdbx_seq_one_letter_code
_entity_poly.pdbx_strand_id
1 'polypeptide(L)'
;MHQLCKMTKNQMMRLFHHAMMRVLETGGFLFRDVPSSAALPIIRPALGRQHSMSDRARRAMQGYLNHFLSNIDIVNSQEVCKFLEVSKLSFSPEYGPKLKEDYIMVKHLPKILGADDDTRCCSCQWFSCCRDNWQKVWAVLKPGFLAFLKHPFDPQPLDIIVFDVLPASGSNGEGRVSLAKEVNDHNPLRHYFRVTCGTRSIKLRTKSNAKVKDWVAAINDAGLQPPEGWCHPHRFGSFAPPRGLTKDGSQAQWFVDGCAAFEAIALAIEEAKSEIFICGWWLCPELYLRRPFHAHASSRLDSLLESKAKQGVQVYILLYKEVALALKINSVHSKRKLLGIHENIRVLRYPDHFSTGVYLWSHHEKIVIVDHQICFIGGLDLCFGRYDTGEHEVGDHPSQIWPGKDYYNPRESEPNSWEETMKDELDRLKYPRMPWHDVHCAFWGPPCRDVARHFVQRWNYAKRNKAPNEQAIPLLLPQHHMVIPHYMGMSKEIGFGHKTISGNHNDIKRNDSFSSRSSFQDIPLLMPQEAGGLHPIKGEPKLNGFNTSHDLDDLPSRPSRGPLCFHKSRIRPLGPDTPMRGFVDDLDSSGFQSEFSSYAMQPSSEASEKEWWETQERGNQVVTADEIGQVGPRVSCHCQVIRSVSQWSAGTSQIEESIHNAYCSLIERAEHYVYIENQFFISGLSSDEMIQNRILEALYRRIMRAHNEGRCFRAIIVIPLLPGFQGGVDDSGAASVRAIMHWQYRTICRGQHSILHNLYALVGPRVHDYISFYGLRAHGRLFDGGPIASSQVYVHSKIMIIDDRITMIGSANINDRSLLGSRDSEIGILIEDTGFTDSQMGGMYWKAGKFALSLRLSLWSEHLGLHAGEVNQIRDPVIDSTYKDIWMATAKTNTMIYQDVFSCIPNDLIQTRVSFRQSMSIWRERFGHTTIDLGIAPNKLESYQDGDVTSTDPMERLESVKGHLVSYPLDFMCKEDLRPVFNESEYYASPQVFH
;
A
#
# COMPACT_ATOMS: atom_id res chain seq x y z
N MET A 1 27.73 18.66 -14.97
CA MET A 1 28.32 19.85 -15.64
C MET A 1 29.00 20.85 -14.70
N HIS A 2 28.31 21.56 -13.80
CA HIS A 2 28.87 22.77 -13.15
C HIS A 2 30.20 22.59 -12.38
N GLN A 3 30.52 21.40 -11.86
CA GLN A 3 31.85 21.09 -11.29
C GLN A 3 32.98 21.01 -12.35
N LEU A 4 32.70 20.51 -13.56
CA LEU A 4 33.68 20.43 -14.66
C LEU A 4 34.17 21.83 -15.07
N CYS A 5 33.28 22.83 -15.03
CA CYS A 5 33.61 24.23 -15.29
C CYS A 5 34.52 24.87 -14.21
N LYS A 6 34.75 24.19 -13.08
CA LYS A 6 35.66 24.65 -12.00
C LYS A 6 36.98 23.87 -11.97
N MET A 7 37.22 22.96 -12.92
CA MET A 7 38.47 22.20 -12.99
C MET A 7 39.65 23.06 -13.43
N THR A 8 40.81 22.85 -12.80
CA THR A 8 42.08 23.42 -13.28
C THR A 8 42.53 22.75 -14.58
N LYS A 9 43.34 23.45 -15.39
CA LYS A 9 43.91 22.91 -16.64
C LYS A 9 44.64 21.57 -16.42
N ASN A 10 45.35 21.43 -15.29
CA ASN A 10 46.06 20.20 -14.94
C ASN A 10 45.13 19.03 -14.59
N GLN A 11 43.95 19.28 -14.03
CA GLN A 11 42.94 18.24 -13.83
C GLN A 11 42.34 17.81 -15.18
N MET A 12 41.95 18.74 -16.05
CA MET A 12 41.43 18.41 -17.39
C MET A 12 42.44 17.60 -18.23
N MET A 13 43.72 17.97 -18.22
CA MET A 13 44.78 17.21 -18.90
C MET A 13 44.92 15.78 -18.35
N ARG A 14 44.76 15.57 -17.04
CA ARG A 14 44.78 14.23 -16.43
C ARG A 14 43.55 13.40 -16.79
N LEU A 15 42.36 14.00 -16.84
CA LEU A 15 41.14 13.33 -17.33
C LEU A 15 41.36 12.84 -18.77
N PHE A 16 41.82 13.74 -19.64
CA PHE A 16 42.07 13.46 -21.06
C PHE A 16 43.10 12.35 -21.26
N HIS A 17 44.23 12.40 -20.53
CA HIS A 17 45.25 11.36 -20.58
C HIS A 17 44.73 10.01 -20.07
N HIS A 18 43.94 9.97 -18.99
CA HIS A 18 43.47 8.71 -18.41
C HIS A 18 42.39 8.04 -19.26
N ALA A 19 41.49 8.85 -19.86
CA ALA A 19 40.51 8.38 -20.84
C ALA A 19 41.18 7.87 -22.13
N MET A 20 42.16 8.61 -22.66
CA MET A 20 42.87 8.24 -23.88
C MET A 20 43.65 6.92 -23.75
N MET A 21 44.27 6.65 -22.59
CA MET A 21 44.92 5.36 -22.33
C MET A 21 43.92 4.20 -22.34
N ARG A 22 42.75 4.34 -21.69
CA ARG A 22 41.73 3.27 -21.68
C ARG A 22 41.14 2.98 -23.06
N VAL A 23 40.94 3.99 -23.90
CA VAL A 23 40.49 3.82 -25.31
C VAL A 23 41.53 3.07 -26.15
N LEU A 24 42.82 3.09 -25.76
CA LEU A 24 43.89 2.31 -26.40
C LEU A 24 44.03 0.90 -25.82
N GLU A 25 43.58 0.66 -24.58
CA GLU A 25 43.61 -0.65 -23.91
C GLU A 25 42.37 -1.52 -24.26
N THR A 26 41.18 -0.92 -24.39
CA THR A 26 39.95 -1.64 -24.77
C THR A 26 39.76 -1.66 -26.30
N GLY A 27 40.51 -2.51 -26.99
CA GLY A 27 40.48 -2.61 -28.45
C GLY A 27 39.14 -3.09 -29.02
N GLY A 28 38.33 -2.19 -29.57
CA GLY A 28 37.09 -2.52 -30.26
C GLY A 28 36.39 -1.34 -30.94
N PHE A 29 36.40 -1.33 -32.28
CA PHE A 29 35.48 -0.63 -33.20
C PHE A 29 35.30 0.92 -33.16
N LEU A 30 35.79 1.54 -34.23
CA LEU A 30 35.06 2.50 -35.09
C LEU A 30 34.68 3.94 -34.63
N PHE A 31 35.41 4.56 -33.70
CA PHE A 31 35.39 6.04 -33.55
C PHE A 31 36.79 6.66 -33.59
N ARG A 32 37.26 7.08 -34.79
CA ARG A 32 38.64 7.54 -35.01
C ARG A 32 38.86 9.07 -34.93
N ASP A 33 37.80 9.88 -35.01
CA ASP A 33 37.90 11.31 -35.34
C ASP A 33 37.60 12.31 -34.20
N VAL A 34 37.52 11.88 -32.94
CA VAL A 34 37.34 12.79 -31.78
C VAL A 34 38.37 12.58 -30.67
N PRO A 35 39.66 12.85 -30.95
CA PRO A 35 40.44 13.58 -29.93
C PRO A 35 41.31 14.74 -30.46
N SER A 36 41.57 14.84 -31.77
CA SER A 36 42.51 15.82 -32.34
C SER A 36 42.04 17.28 -32.17
N SER A 37 40.83 17.59 -32.64
CA SER A 37 40.24 18.93 -32.67
C SER A 37 39.95 19.50 -31.28
N ALA A 38 39.66 18.65 -30.29
CA ALA A 38 39.39 19.03 -28.91
C ALA A 38 40.68 19.20 -28.07
N ALA A 39 41.74 18.44 -28.35
CA ALA A 39 42.99 18.47 -27.59
C ALA A 39 43.95 19.58 -28.03
N LEU A 40 44.05 19.85 -29.34
CA LEU A 40 44.98 20.83 -29.91
C LEU A 40 44.90 22.25 -29.27
N PRO A 41 43.71 22.82 -28.98
CA PRO A 41 43.59 24.12 -28.30
C PRO A 41 44.06 24.12 -26.84
N ILE A 42 44.13 22.95 -26.20
CA ILE A 42 44.50 22.82 -24.77
C ILE A 42 46.00 22.55 -24.63
N ILE A 43 46.56 21.76 -25.55
CA ILE A 43 47.96 21.28 -25.51
C ILE A 43 48.98 22.35 -25.95
N ARG A 44 48.59 23.41 -26.68
CA ARG A 44 49.49 24.53 -27.06
C ARG A 44 49.31 25.80 -26.21
N PRO A 45 50.07 25.98 -25.11
CA PRO A 45 50.20 27.27 -24.40
C PRO A 45 51.54 27.97 -24.75
N ALA A 46 51.76 28.34 -26.01
CA ALA A 46 52.92 29.12 -26.44
C ALA A 46 52.58 29.99 -27.67
N LEU A 47 53.27 31.13 -27.81
CA LEU A 47 53.13 32.11 -28.91
C LEU A 47 51.76 32.79 -29.03
N GLY A 48 51.45 33.72 -28.10
CA GLY A 48 50.36 34.69 -28.27
C GLY A 48 49.68 35.10 -26.96
N ARG A 49 49.68 36.40 -26.63
CA ARG A 49 48.92 36.96 -25.49
C ARG A 49 47.45 37.18 -25.88
N GLN A 50 46.57 36.21 -25.62
CA GLN A 50 45.13 36.47 -25.50
C GLN A 50 44.49 35.63 -24.38
N HIS A 51 43.61 36.24 -23.60
CA HIS A 51 42.89 35.57 -22.49
C HIS A 51 41.55 34.93 -22.89
N SER A 52 41.12 35.08 -24.14
CA SER A 52 39.91 34.45 -24.68
C SER A 52 40.13 32.97 -25.03
N MET A 53 40.14 32.10 -24.00
CA MET A 53 39.91 30.66 -24.17
C MET A 53 38.57 30.46 -24.89
N SER A 54 38.61 30.13 -26.18
CA SER A 54 37.43 30.30 -27.05
C SER A 54 36.22 29.46 -26.61
N ASP A 55 35.02 30.03 -26.79
CA ASP A 55 33.74 29.30 -26.64
C ASP A 55 33.60 28.11 -27.59
N ARG A 56 34.46 28.02 -28.63
CA ARG A 56 34.54 26.85 -29.51
C ARG A 56 35.26 25.70 -28.81
N ALA A 57 36.37 25.95 -28.10
CA ALA A 57 37.04 24.95 -27.28
C ALA A 57 36.16 24.54 -26.08
N ARG A 58 35.47 25.49 -25.43
CA ARG A 58 34.49 25.19 -24.37
C ARG A 58 33.36 24.30 -24.86
N ARG A 59 32.74 24.62 -26.01
CA ARG A 59 31.67 23.80 -26.61
C ARG A 59 32.17 22.44 -27.11
N ALA A 60 33.36 22.37 -27.72
CA ALA A 60 33.94 21.09 -28.15
C ALA A 60 34.24 20.16 -26.97
N MET A 61 34.83 20.68 -25.88
CA MET A 61 35.06 19.90 -24.67
C MET A 61 33.76 19.54 -23.95
N GLN A 62 32.75 20.42 -23.96
CA GLN A 62 31.41 20.10 -23.45
C GLN A 62 30.72 19.01 -24.30
N GLY A 63 30.87 19.02 -25.63
CA GLY A 63 30.38 17.97 -26.51
C GLY A 63 31.09 16.62 -26.28
N TYR A 64 32.42 16.63 -26.18
CA TYR A 64 33.20 15.44 -25.83
C TYR A 64 32.80 14.88 -24.45
N LEU A 65 32.68 15.74 -23.44
CA LEU A 65 32.24 15.33 -22.10
C LEU A 65 30.79 14.85 -22.09
N ASN A 66 29.89 15.41 -22.90
CA ASN A 66 28.53 14.87 -23.05
C ASN A 66 28.55 13.46 -23.66
N HIS A 67 29.33 13.24 -24.71
CA HIS A 67 29.45 11.93 -25.36
C HIS A 67 30.09 10.90 -24.41
N PHE A 68 31.23 11.23 -23.81
CA PHE A 68 31.95 10.40 -22.83
C PHE A 68 31.09 10.08 -21.59
N LEU A 69 30.34 11.04 -21.07
CA LEU A 69 29.45 10.86 -19.91
C LEU A 69 28.05 10.31 -20.28
N SER A 70 27.77 10.05 -21.56
CA SER A 70 26.54 9.38 -22.00
C SER A 70 26.67 7.85 -22.04
N ASN A 71 27.90 7.34 -22.10
CA ASN A 71 28.18 5.91 -21.95
C ASN A 71 28.28 5.57 -20.45
N ILE A 72 27.25 4.92 -19.90
CA ILE A 72 27.15 4.71 -18.45
C ILE A 72 28.18 3.69 -17.90
N ASP A 73 28.69 2.79 -18.74
CA ASP A 73 29.72 1.81 -18.36
C ASP A 73 31.09 2.46 -18.18
N ILE A 74 31.42 3.41 -19.08
CA ILE A 74 32.60 4.28 -18.95
C ILE A 74 32.46 5.20 -17.74
N VAL A 75 31.27 5.77 -17.51
CA VAL A 75 31.00 6.62 -16.33
C VAL A 75 31.20 5.86 -15.02
N ASN A 76 30.70 4.63 -14.94
CA ASN A 76 30.79 3.79 -13.73
C ASN A 76 32.18 3.15 -13.51
N SER A 77 33.18 3.42 -14.36
CA SER A 77 34.54 2.87 -14.23
C SER A 77 35.22 3.32 -12.92
N GLN A 78 36.14 2.49 -12.44
CA GLN A 78 36.79 2.73 -11.15
C GLN A 78 37.60 4.05 -11.14
N GLU A 79 38.10 4.45 -12.29
CA GLU A 79 38.99 5.57 -12.55
C GLU A 79 38.19 6.84 -12.79
N VAL A 80 37.14 6.79 -13.63
CA VAL A 80 36.29 7.95 -13.95
C VAL A 80 35.60 8.46 -12.70
N CYS A 81 35.03 7.58 -11.87
CA CYS A 81 34.39 8.00 -10.63
C CYS A 81 35.37 8.44 -9.53
N LYS A 82 36.55 7.80 -9.41
CA LYS A 82 37.64 8.29 -8.54
C LYS A 82 38.12 9.69 -8.97
N PHE A 83 38.18 9.93 -10.28
CA PHE A 83 38.63 11.19 -10.85
C PHE A 83 37.62 12.32 -10.68
N LEU A 84 36.33 12.05 -10.92
CA LEU A 84 35.24 13.04 -10.89
C LEU A 84 34.67 13.32 -9.48
N GLU A 85 35.17 12.65 -8.44
CA GLU A 85 34.65 12.70 -7.06
C GLU A 85 33.13 12.46 -7.02
N VAL A 86 32.75 11.27 -7.50
CA VAL A 86 31.37 10.77 -7.69
C VAL A 86 31.27 9.29 -7.28
N SER A 87 30.05 8.83 -7.02
CA SER A 87 29.70 7.42 -6.84
C SER A 87 28.76 6.95 -7.94
N LYS A 88 28.48 5.64 -8.01
CA LYS A 88 27.39 5.11 -8.86
C LYS A 88 26.06 5.85 -8.59
N LEU A 89 25.76 6.11 -7.32
CA LEU A 89 24.59 6.89 -6.91
C LEU A 89 24.58 8.33 -7.46
N SER A 90 25.71 8.93 -7.84
CA SER A 90 25.72 10.24 -8.51
C SER A 90 24.93 10.23 -9.83
N PHE A 91 24.89 9.09 -10.51
CA PHE A 91 24.36 8.93 -11.87
C PHE A 91 22.98 8.28 -11.94
N SER A 92 22.53 7.65 -10.86
CA SER A 92 21.13 7.25 -10.62
C SER A 92 20.17 8.45 -10.63
N PRO A 93 19.33 8.66 -11.67
CA PRO A 93 18.30 9.70 -11.67
C PRO A 93 17.16 9.43 -10.68
N GLU A 94 16.91 8.16 -10.35
CA GLU A 94 15.85 7.69 -9.45
C GLU A 94 16.00 8.29 -8.05
N TYR A 95 17.25 8.45 -7.57
CA TYR A 95 17.55 9.10 -6.29
C TYR A 95 17.72 10.62 -6.39
N GLY A 96 17.36 11.23 -7.52
CA GLY A 96 17.43 12.68 -7.73
C GLY A 96 18.82 13.21 -8.08
N PRO A 97 18.98 14.54 -8.26
CA PRO A 97 20.27 15.15 -8.62
C PRO A 97 21.39 14.88 -7.59
N LYS A 98 22.65 14.74 -8.08
CA LYS A 98 23.84 14.79 -7.22
C LYS A 98 23.93 16.16 -6.54
N LEU A 99 23.94 16.19 -5.21
CA LEU A 99 24.18 17.42 -4.43
C LEU A 99 25.64 17.51 -3.99
N LYS A 100 26.05 16.73 -2.99
CA LYS A 100 27.41 16.78 -2.41
C LYS A 100 27.92 15.39 -2.09
N GLU A 101 29.16 15.10 -2.49
CA GLU A 101 29.84 13.84 -2.15
C GLU A 101 31.30 14.13 -1.75
N ASP A 102 31.82 13.39 -0.76
CA ASP A 102 33.21 13.45 -0.29
C ASP A 102 33.49 12.25 0.64
N TYR A 103 34.77 11.99 0.94
CA TYR A 103 35.15 11.12 2.04
C TYR A 103 35.02 11.85 3.39
N ILE A 104 34.25 11.26 4.30
CA ILE A 104 34.16 11.68 5.71
C ILE A 104 34.60 10.54 6.64
N MET A 105 34.76 10.82 7.92
CA MET A 105 34.89 9.77 8.94
C MET A 105 33.59 9.62 9.74
N VAL A 106 33.21 8.38 10.03
CA VAL A 106 32.07 7.96 10.85
C VAL A 106 32.53 7.06 12.00
N LYS A 107 31.81 7.06 13.13
CA LYS A 107 32.13 6.23 14.32
C LYS A 107 31.05 5.21 14.69
N HIS A 108 29.84 5.34 14.15
CA HIS A 108 28.67 4.55 14.57
C HIS A 108 28.46 3.24 13.78
N LEU A 109 29.18 3.06 12.67
CA LEU A 109 29.11 1.84 11.86
C LEU A 109 30.02 0.73 12.43
N PRO A 110 29.66 -0.56 12.27
CA PRO A 110 30.56 -1.68 12.53
C PRO A 110 31.88 -1.53 11.77
N LYS A 111 33.01 -1.94 12.37
CA LYS A 111 34.34 -1.80 11.71
C LYS A 111 34.38 -2.58 10.40
N ILE A 112 34.67 -1.88 9.31
CA ILE A 112 35.02 -2.49 8.03
C ILE A 112 36.44 -3.07 8.17
N LEU A 113 36.55 -4.40 8.19
CA LEU A 113 37.84 -5.08 8.13
C LEU A 113 38.55 -4.75 6.80
N GLY A 114 39.84 -4.44 6.87
CA GLY A 114 40.71 -4.23 5.72
C GLY A 114 41.79 -5.30 5.63
N ALA A 115 42.30 -5.57 4.42
CA ALA A 115 43.33 -6.59 4.20
C ALA A 115 44.65 -6.33 4.94
N ASP A 116 44.91 -5.09 5.36
CA ASP A 116 46.12 -4.72 6.10
C ASP A 116 46.03 -4.98 7.62
N ASP A 117 44.83 -5.21 8.20
CA ASP A 117 44.68 -5.36 9.66
C ASP A 117 45.38 -6.63 10.20
N ASP A 118 45.49 -7.69 9.40
CA ASP A 118 46.23 -8.92 9.75
C ASP A 118 47.76 -8.71 9.85
N THR A 119 48.30 -7.58 9.36
CA THR A 119 49.75 -7.33 9.32
C THR A 119 50.27 -6.44 10.45
N ARG A 120 49.41 -5.97 11.38
CA ARG A 120 49.81 -5.02 12.43
C ARG A 120 50.30 -5.63 13.75
N CYS A 121 51.41 -6.34 13.61
CA CYS A 121 52.56 -6.40 14.54
C CYS A 121 52.31 -6.63 16.04
N CYS A 122 52.74 -7.80 16.52
CA CYS A 122 53.01 -8.06 17.93
C CYS A 122 54.24 -7.28 18.44
N SER A 123 54.06 -6.25 19.29
CA SER A 123 55.13 -5.75 20.20
C SER A 123 54.75 -4.61 21.19
N CYS A 124 53.47 -4.22 21.34
CA CYS A 124 53.10 -3.04 22.17
C CYS A 124 51.94 -3.32 23.15
N GLN A 125 52.20 -3.89 24.34
CA GLN A 125 51.16 -4.11 25.37
C GLN A 125 50.95 -2.92 26.35
N TRP A 126 51.86 -1.95 26.41
CA TRP A 126 51.82 -0.88 27.45
C TRP A 126 50.99 0.37 27.10
N PHE A 127 50.52 0.53 25.86
CA PHE A 127 49.75 1.71 25.41
C PHE A 127 48.39 1.35 24.81
N SER A 128 47.46 0.86 25.65
CA SER A 128 46.07 0.54 25.27
C SER A 128 45.19 1.80 25.09
N CYS A 129 45.73 2.87 24.49
CA CYS A 129 45.15 4.23 24.55
C CYS A 129 44.45 4.68 23.26
N CYS A 130 44.58 3.95 22.15
CA CYS A 130 44.19 4.42 20.80
C CYS A 130 43.40 3.41 19.95
N ARG A 131 42.47 2.64 20.54
CA ARG A 131 41.40 1.97 19.76
C ARG A 131 40.33 2.98 19.33
N ASP A 132 40.71 3.87 18.41
CA ASP A 132 39.72 4.76 17.79
C ASP A 132 38.87 3.98 16.77
N ASN A 133 37.59 4.34 16.70
CA ASN A 133 36.58 3.71 15.84
C ASN A 133 36.11 4.63 14.70
N TRP A 134 36.74 5.81 14.52
CA TRP A 134 36.54 6.62 13.32
C TRP A 134 37.09 5.88 12.09
N GLN A 135 36.20 5.46 11.19
CA GLN A 135 36.53 4.85 9.90
C GLN A 135 36.08 5.73 8.73
N LYS A 136 36.78 5.60 7.60
CA LYS A 136 36.62 6.45 6.41
C LYS A 136 35.54 5.86 5.50
N VAL A 137 34.53 6.65 5.15
CA VAL A 137 33.42 6.27 4.25
C VAL A 137 33.15 7.36 3.22
N TRP A 138 32.56 6.99 2.10
CA TRP A 138 32.10 7.93 1.08
C TRP A 138 30.67 8.37 1.41
N ALA A 139 30.48 9.66 1.66
CA ALA A 139 29.16 10.22 1.95
C ALA A 139 28.50 10.75 0.67
N VAL A 140 27.22 10.44 0.49
CA VAL A 140 26.42 10.80 -0.69
C VAL A 140 25.17 11.57 -0.26
N LEU A 141 25.13 12.87 -0.54
CA LEU A 141 23.98 13.73 -0.28
C LEU A 141 23.08 13.82 -1.53
N LYS A 142 21.81 13.49 -1.33
CA LYS A 142 20.71 13.57 -2.29
C LYS A 142 19.56 14.39 -1.68
N PRO A 143 18.55 14.82 -2.46
CA PRO A 143 17.39 15.50 -1.92
C PRO A 143 16.71 14.66 -0.82
N GLY A 144 16.62 15.22 0.39
CA GLY A 144 15.99 14.54 1.52
C GLY A 144 16.73 13.32 2.10
N PHE A 145 17.99 13.01 1.71
CA PHE A 145 18.78 11.97 2.42
C PHE A 145 20.31 12.07 2.29
N LEU A 146 21.02 11.50 3.27
CA LEU A 146 22.47 11.32 3.28
C LEU A 146 22.82 9.83 3.45
N ALA A 147 23.42 9.21 2.43
CA ALA A 147 23.87 7.82 2.47
C ALA A 147 25.39 7.71 2.71
N PHE A 148 25.85 6.57 3.23
CA PHE A 148 27.27 6.25 3.43
C PHE A 148 27.64 4.94 2.73
N LEU A 149 28.64 4.97 1.85
CA LEU A 149 29.19 3.81 1.14
C LEU A 149 30.59 3.48 1.68
N LYS A 150 31.03 2.21 1.62
CA LYS A 150 32.43 1.82 1.94
C LYS A 150 33.39 2.38 0.88
N HIS A 151 33.01 2.32 -0.39
CA HIS A 151 33.68 2.94 -1.54
C HIS A 151 32.62 3.46 -2.54
N PRO A 152 32.87 4.53 -3.33
CA PRO A 152 31.94 5.02 -4.36
C PRO A 152 31.45 4.03 -5.44
N PHE A 153 31.93 2.77 -5.46
CA PHE A 153 31.48 1.71 -6.39
C PHE A 153 30.56 0.68 -5.77
N ASP A 154 30.41 0.69 -4.45
CA ASP A 154 29.60 -0.27 -3.74
C ASP A 154 28.12 0.08 -4.01
N PRO A 155 27.31 -0.87 -4.52
CA PRO A 155 25.92 -0.58 -4.86
C PRO A 155 25.01 -0.46 -3.63
N GLN A 156 25.46 -0.95 -2.46
CA GLN A 156 24.68 -0.97 -1.22
C GLN A 156 25.22 0.05 -0.20
N PRO A 157 24.34 0.81 0.48
CA PRO A 157 24.74 1.70 1.57
C PRO A 157 25.00 0.94 2.87
N LEU A 158 26.02 1.38 3.61
CA LEU A 158 26.31 0.92 4.98
C LEU A 158 25.29 1.45 5.99
N ASP A 159 24.89 2.72 5.82
CA ASP A 159 23.81 3.39 6.56
C ASP A 159 23.28 4.58 5.73
N ILE A 160 22.07 5.03 6.07
CA ILE A 160 21.37 6.16 5.46
C ILE A 160 20.68 7.01 6.53
N ILE A 161 20.71 8.32 6.37
CA ILE A 161 19.91 9.28 7.12
C ILE A 161 18.83 9.81 6.17
N VAL A 162 17.58 9.34 6.31
CA VAL A 162 16.43 9.80 5.52
C VAL A 162 15.81 10.98 6.26
N PHE A 163 16.07 12.21 5.82
CA PHE A 163 15.71 13.41 6.57
C PHE A 163 14.19 13.53 6.78
N ASP A 164 13.80 14.00 7.96
CA ASP A 164 12.41 14.16 8.41
C ASP A 164 12.19 15.58 8.98
N VAL A 165 10.96 15.86 9.44
CA VAL A 165 10.60 17.12 10.09
C VAL A 165 11.15 17.14 11.51
N LEU A 166 12.03 18.10 11.80
CA LEU A 166 12.60 18.32 13.13
C LEU A 166 11.88 19.45 13.89
N PRO A 167 11.79 19.37 15.24
CA PRO A 167 11.22 20.45 16.05
C PRO A 167 12.08 21.72 16.02
N ALA A 168 11.43 22.89 16.16
CA ALA A 168 12.08 24.18 16.34
C ALA A 168 12.94 24.20 17.63
N SER A 169 14.16 24.72 17.57
CA SER A 169 15.12 24.56 18.67
C SER A 169 15.17 25.77 19.61
N GLY A 170 14.36 25.73 20.68
CA GLY A 170 14.45 26.67 21.82
C GLY A 170 13.13 27.38 22.15
N SER A 171 12.98 27.78 23.42
CA SER A 171 11.74 28.26 24.06
C SER A 171 11.12 29.55 23.49
N ASN A 172 11.77 30.23 22.54
CA ASN A 172 11.41 31.57 22.10
C ASN A 172 10.88 31.63 20.65
N GLY A 173 10.65 30.48 20.00
CA GLY A 173 10.07 30.40 18.64
C GLY A 173 11.02 30.79 17.49
N GLU A 174 12.01 31.64 17.71
CA GLU A 174 12.96 32.13 16.68
C GLU A 174 14.04 31.10 16.26
N GLY A 175 14.09 29.94 16.92
CA GLY A 175 15.14 28.94 16.75
C GLY A 175 15.06 28.16 15.43
N ARG A 176 15.66 28.71 14.36
CA ARG A 176 15.77 28.07 13.02
C ARG A 176 16.12 26.57 13.13
N VAL A 177 15.24 25.73 12.56
CA VAL A 177 15.47 24.30 12.36
C VAL A 177 16.73 24.08 11.50
N SER A 178 17.50 23.06 11.82
CA SER A 178 18.67 22.66 11.03
C SER A 178 18.95 21.17 11.18
N LEU A 179 18.97 20.44 10.06
CA LEU A 179 19.36 19.03 9.98
C LEU A 179 20.85 18.83 10.36
N ALA A 180 21.70 19.84 10.11
CA ALA A 180 23.11 19.81 10.47
C ALA A 180 23.57 21.03 11.29
N LYS A 181 24.43 20.81 12.29
CA LYS A 181 25.11 21.86 13.08
C LYS A 181 26.61 21.56 13.21
N GLU A 182 27.45 22.60 13.27
CA GLU A 182 28.88 22.47 13.63
C GLU A 182 29.02 21.93 15.07
N VAL A 183 30.11 21.20 15.36
CA VAL A 183 30.38 20.69 16.71
C VAL A 183 31.79 21.08 17.15
N ASN A 184 31.85 21.99 18.11
CA ASN A 184 33.07 22.32 18.83
C ASN A 184 33.57 21.09 19.62
N ASP A 185 34.89 20.96 19.71
CA ASP A 185 35.58 19.87 20.39
C ASP A 185 36.84 20.45 21.05
N HIS A 186 37.33 19.83 22.12
CA HIS A 186 38.45 20.35 22.90
C HIS A 186 39.79 20.28 22.13
N ASN A 187 39.86 19.47 21.07
CA ASN A 187 41.02 19.40 20.19
C ASN A 187 40.77 20.18 18.88
N PRO A 188 41.45 21.32 18.65
CA PRO A 188 41.19 22.18 17.49
C PRO A 188 41.58 21.56 16.14
N LEU A 189 42.34 20.45 16.14
CA LEU A 189 42.71 19.68 14.94
C LEU A 189 41.66 18.62 14.56
N ARG A 190 40.49 18.63 15.22
CA ARG A 190 39.41 17.66 14.98
C ARG A 190 38.11 18.39 14.62
N HIS A 191 37.89 18.57 13.32
CA HIS A 191 36.72 19.29 12.79
C HIS A 191 35.52 18.36 12.67
N TYR A 192 34.46 18.67 13.44
CA TYR A 192 33.25 17.86 13.53
C TYR A 192 32.00 18.64 13.15
N PHE A 193 31.03 17.91 12.62
CA PHE A 193 29.63 18.35 12.51
C PHE A 193 28.72 17.24 13.02
N ARG A 194 27.44 17.57 13.22
CA ARG A 194 26.41 16.66 13.70
C ARG A 194 25.23 16.74 12.75
N VAL A 195 24.74 15.58 12.31
CA VAL A 195 23.49 15.47 11.55
C VAL A 195 22.45 14.85 12.48
N THR A 196 21.31 15.51 12.63
CA THR A 196 20.16 15.04 13.41
C THR A 196 19.01 14.74 12.46
N CYS A 197 18.33 13.63 12.71
CA CYS A 197 17.18 13.14 11.95
C CYS A 197 16.45 12.13 12.82
N GLY A 198 15.17 12.38 13.04
CA GLY A 198 14.35 11.67 14.00
C GLY A 198 15.02 11.55 15.38
N THR A 199 14.95 10.35 15.93
CA THR A 199 15.64 9.95 17.17
C THR A 199 17.19 9.90 17.07
N ARG A 200 17.77 10.00 15.86
CA ARG A 200 19.21 9.81 15.64
C ARG A 200 19.95 11.14 15.57
N SER A 201 21.07 11.24 16.27
CA SER A 201 22.01 12.37 16.12
C SER A 201 23.45 11.87 16.00
N ILE A 202 24.03 12.03 14.80
CA ILE A 202 25.27 11.37 14.39
C ILE A 202 26.38 12.42 14.26
N LYS A 203 27.45 12.28 15.06
CA LYS A 203 28.67 13.09 14.94
C LYS A 203 29.52 12.55 13.78
N LEU A 204 29.90 13.44 12.86
CA LEU A 204 30.66 13.18 11.64
C LEU A 204 31.92 14.05 11.64
N ARG A 205 33.03 13.58 11.03
CA ARG A 205 34.32 14.30 11.02
C ARG A 205 34.83 14.51 9.61
N THR A 206 35.42 15.69 9.35
CA THR A 206 36.08 16.03 8.07
C THR A 206 37.57 16.35 8.28
N LYS A 207 38.26 16.75 7.20
CA LYS A 207 39.68 17.14 7.21
C LYS A 207 39.94 18.60 7.62
N SER A 208 38.96 19.49 7.56
CA SER A 208 39.15 20.94 7.80
C SER A 208 37.86 21.62 8.23
N ASN A 209 37.96 22.75 8.96
CA ASN A 209 36.75 23.47 9.39
C ASN A 209 35.94 24.06 8.22
N ALA A 210 36.61 24.41 7.11
CA ALA A 210 35.93 24.78 5.87
C ALA A 210 35.03 23.64 5.35
N LYS A 211 35.56 22.41 5.28
CA LYS A 211 34.76 21.23 4.88
C LYS A 211 33.63 20.92 5.86
N VAL A 212 33.76 21.22 7.16
CA VAL A 212 32.64 21.16 8.12
C VAL A 212 31.53 22.13 7.69
N LYS A 213 31.86 23.41 7.46
CA LYS A 213 30.87 24.42 7.04
C LYS A 213 30.24 24.08 5.68
N ASP A 214 31.02 23.61 4.70
CA ASP A 214 30.51 23.19 3.40
C ASP A 214 29.53 21.99 3.49
N TRP A 215 29.66 21.14 4.50
CA TRP A 215 28.76 19.99 4.73
C TRP A 215 27.53 20.42 5.53
N VAL A 216 27.69 21.27 6.54
CA VAL A 216 26.57 21.84 7.33
C VAL A 216 25.64 22.68 6.45
N ALA A 217 26.19 23.56 5.60
CA ALA A 217 25.40 24.34 4.64
C ALA A 217 24.65 23.41 3.68
N ALA A 218 25.37 22.56 2.94
CA ALA A 218 24.77 21.70 1.93
C ALA A 218 23.69 20.74 2.47
N ILE A 219 23.82 20.19 3.67
CA ILE A 219 22.80 19.31 4.28
C ILE A 219 21.55 20.10 4.66
N ASN A 220 21.70 21.29 5.24
CA ASN A 220 20.56 22.16 5.53
C ASN A 220 19.90 22.63 4.23
N ASP A 221 20.67 23.01 3.22
CA ASP A 221 20.14 23.41 1.91
C ASP A 221 19.40 22.26 1.19
N ALA A 222 19.92 21.03 1.28
CA ALA A 222 19.34 19.84 0.64
C ALA A 222 18.01 19.35 1.25
N GLY A 223 17.66 19.84 2.45
CA GLY A 223 16.41 19.46 3.14
C GLY A 223 15.45 20.62 3.40
N LEU A 224 15.96 21.83 3.65
CA LEU A 224 15.19 22.96 4.21
C LEU A 224 15.06 24.18 3.28
N GLN A 225 15.60 24.12 2.06
CA GLN A 225 15.36 25.12 1.00
C GLN A 225 14.17 24.76 0.09
N PRO A 226 13.93 23.48 -0.30
CA PRO A 226 12.77 23.14 -1.13
C PRO A 226 11.48 23.23 -0.29
N PRO A 227 10.55 24.16 -0.57
CA PRO A 227 9.35 24.33 0.26
C PRO A 227 8.43 23.11 0.22
N GLU A 228 8.45 22.34 -0.86
CA GLU A 228 7.76 21.05 -1.03
C GLU A 228 8.56 19.84 -0.47
N GLY A 229 9.60 20.10 0.32
CA GLY A 229 10.48 19.08 0.89
C GLY A 229 9.92 18.42 2.16
N TRP A 230 10.28 17.14 2.36
CA TRP A 230 9.85 16.30 3.50
C TRP A 230 10.42 16.68 4.88
N CYS A 231 11.08 17.84 5.00
CA CYS A 231 11.63 18.35 6.25
C CYS A 231 10.85 19.55 6.81
N HIS A 232 9.79 19.96 6.11
CA HIS A 232 8.82 20.96 6.57
C HIS A 232 7.51 20.25 6.98
N PRO A 233 6.80 20.73 8.02
CA PRO A 233 5.44 20.31 8.28
C PRO A 233 4.51 20.96 7.25
N HIS A 234 3.73 20.15 6.54
CA HIS A 234 2.80 20.60 5.51
C HIS A 234 1.39 20.83 6.06
N ARG A 235 0.39 20.96 5.18
CA ARG A 235 -1.03 21.03 5.56
C ARG A 235 -1.39 19.85 6.47
N PHE A 236 -2.13 20.13 7.55
CA PHE A 236 -2.45 19.21 8.66
C PHE A 236 -1.25 18.69 9.49
N GLY A 237 -0.05 19.27 9.30
CA GLY A 237 1.18 18.80 9.93
C GLY A 237 1.81 17.57 9.26
N SER A 238 1.35 17.17 8.07
CA SER A 238 1.89 16.02 7.35
C SER A 238 3.36 16.18 6.97
N PHE A 239 4.11 15.09 6.92
CA PHE A 239 5.44 15.04 6.30
C PHE A 239 5.42 15.24 4.77
N ALA A 240 4.25 15.10 4.14
CA ALA A 240 4.07 15.19 2.68
C ALA A 240 3.25 16.43 2.29
N PRO A 241 3.69 17.20 1.27
CA PRO A 241 2.90 18.28 0.70
C PRO A 241 1.71 17.73 -0.11
N PRO A 242 0.68 18.55 -0.39
CA PRO A 242 -0.28 18.24 -1.44
C PRO A 242 0.42 18.11 -2.81
N ARG A 243 0.07 17.06 -3.56
CA ARG A 243 0.52 16.81 -4.94
C ARG A 243 -0.61 17.08 -5.93
N GLY A 244 -0.33 17.10 -7.23
CA GLY A 244 -1.32 17.36 -8.28
C GLY A 244 -1.63 18.85 -8.50
N LEU A 245 -1.08 19.74 -7.68
CA LEU A 245 -1.18 21.21 -7.84
C LEU A 245 -0.58 21.72 -9.17
N THR A 246 0.19 20.86 -9.84
CA THR A 246 0.67 21.05 -11.22
C THR A 246 0.42 19.77 -12.01
N LYS A 247 0.63 19.77 -13.33
CA LYS A 247 0.49 18.57 -14.18
C LYS A 247 1.68 17.61 -13.98
N ASP A 248 1.75 17.02 -12.78
CA ASP A 248 2.83 16.17 -12.28
C ASP A 248 2.57 14.65 -12.42
N GLY A 249 1.37 14.28 -12.91
CA GLY A 249 0.93 12.89 -13.06
C GLY A 249 0.13 12.33 -11.89
N SER A 250 -0.20 13.13 -10.88
CA SER A 250 -1.04 12.71 -9.74
C SER A 250 -2.43 12.28 -10.21
N GLN A 251 -2.81 11.06 -9.86
CA GLN A 251 -4.11 10.44 -10.14
C GLN A 251 -4.51 9.51 -8.98
N ALA A 252 -5.81 9.30 -8.80
CA ALA A 252 -6.36 8.30 -7.89
C ALA A 252 -7.52 7.51 -8.54
N GLN A 253 -7.76 6.31 -8.02
CA GLN A 253 -8.87 5.43 -8.36
C GLN A 253 -9.31 4.68 -7.08
N TRP A 254 -10.60 4.69 -6.76
CA TRP A 254 -11.14 3.97 -5.61
C TRP A 254 -11.60 2.56 -6.00
N PHE A 255 -11.67 1.68 -5.01
CA PHE A 255 -12.24 0.34 -5.07
C PHE A 255 -13.11 0.09 -3.85
N VAL A 256 -14.27 -0.54 -4.04
CA VAL A 256 -15.11 -1.05 -2.95
C VAL A 256 -14.94 -2.57 -2.86
N ASP A 257 -14.87 -3.07 -1.64
CA ASP A 257 -14.62 -4.47 -1.25
C ASP A 257 -13.32 -5.10 -1.75
N GLY A 258 -13.11 -6.34 -1.28
CA GLY A 258 -11.94 -7.14 -1.60
C GLY A 258 -11.84 -7.58 -3.05
N CYS A 259 -12.95 -7.85 -3.75
CA CYS A 259 -12.92 -8.34 -5.14
C CYS A 259 -12.18 -7.38 -6.07
N ALA A 260 -12.70 -6.17 -6.25
CA ALA A 260 -12.14 -5.15 -7.13
C ALA A 260 -10.73 -4.71 -6.69
N ALA A 261 -10.50 -4.56 -5.38
CA ALA A 261 -9.21 -4.15 -4.85
C ALA A 261 -8.12 -5.22 -5.04
N PHE A 262 -8.43 -6.50 -4.77
CA PHE A 262 -7.45 -7.58 -4.89
C PHE A 262 -7.16 -7.96 -6.34
N GLU A 263 -8.14 -7.86 -7.25
CA GLU A 263 -7.87 -7.99 -8.68
C GLU A 263 -6.90 -6.90 -9.19
N ALA A 264 -7.14 -5.63 -8.84
CA ALA A 264 -6.26 -4.54 -9.24
C ALA A 264 -4.84 -4.69 -8.65
N ILE A 265 -4.71 -5.19 -7.42
CA ILE A 265 -3.42 -5.54 -6.80
C ILE A 265 -2.76 -6.73 -7.50
N ALA A 266 -3.51 -7.75 -7.91
CA ALA A 266 -2.99 -8.90 -8.66
C ALA A 266 -2.40 -8.46 -10.01
N LEU A 267 -3.15 -7.67 -10.80
CA LEU A 267 -2.69 -7.10 -12.06
C LEU A 267 -1.40 -6.29 -11.88
N ALA A 268 -1.36 -5.39 -10.89
CA ALA A 268 -0.16 -4.61 -10.60
C ALA A 268 1.05 -5.47 -10.23
N ILE A 269 0.87 -6.54 -9.44
CA ILE A 269 1.94 -7.48 -9.12
C ILE A 269 2.40 -8.24 -10.39
N GLU A 270 1.47 -8.72 -11.22
CA GLU A 270 1.75 -9.40 -12.49
C GLU A 270 2.58 -8.52 -13.44
N GLU A 271 2.34 -7.21 -13.49
CA GLU A 271 3.09 -6.25 -14.32
C GLU A 271 4.48 -5.84 -13.78
N ALA A 272 4.79 -6.10 -12.51
CA ALA A 272 5.97 -5.56 -11.81
C ALA A 272 7.32 -5.89 -12.49
N LYS A 273 8.27 -4.96 -12.50
CA LYS A 273 9.56 -5.07 -13.23
C LYS A 273 10.81 -4.85 -12.37
N SER A 274 10.71 -4.28 -11.18
CA SER A 274 11.85 -3.95 -10.32
C SER A 274 11.62 -4.19 -8.83
N GLU A 275 10.62 -3.56 -8.21
CA GLU A 275 10.39 -3.64 -6.76
C GLU A 275 8.91 -3.74 -6.37
N ILE A 276 8.61 -4.60 -5.39
CA ILE A 276 7.29 -4.68 -4.74
C ILE A 276 7.50 -4.45 -3.24
N PHE A 277 6.86 -3.43 -2.67
CA PHE A 277 6.82 -3.21 -1.20
C PHE A 277 5.44 -3.57 -0.67
N ILE A 278 5.38 -4.34 0.43
CA ILE A 278 4.11 -4.68 1.10
C ILE A 278 4.23 -4.38 2.60
N CYS A 279 3.26 -3.65 3.14
CA CYS A 279 3.04 -3.49 4.58
C CYS A 279 1.63 -3.95 4.94
N GLY A 280 1.49 -4.61 6.08
CA GLY A 280 0.19 -5.03 6.60
C GLY A 280 0.24 -5.35 8.09
N TRP A 281 -0.93 -5.25 8.72
CA TRP A 281 -1.18 -5.74 10.06
C TRP A 281 -1.21 -7.28 10.06
N TRP A 282 -1.80 -7.86 9.01
CA TRP A 282 -1.82 -9.30 8.77
C TRP A 282 -1.64 -9.61 7.28
N LEU A 283 -1.06 -10.77 6.94
CA LEU A 283 -0.84 -11.19 5.56
C LEU A 283 -0.88 -12.73 5.49
N CYS A 284 -1.70 -13.26 4.59
CA CYS A 284 -1.84 -14.70 4.33
C CYS A 284 -1.25 -15.01 2.94
N PRO A 285 -0.06 -15.63 2.84
CA PRO A 285 0.55 -15.95 1.54
C PRO A 285 -0.32 -16.84 0.65
N GLU A 286 -1.17 -17.66 1.25
CA GLU A 286 -2.10 -18.56 0.57
C GLU A 286 -3.44 -17.90 0.16
N LEU A 287 -3.58 -16.58 0.30
CA LEU A 287 -4.76 -15.84 -0.19
C LEU A 287 -4.79 -15.82 -1.72
N TYR A 288 -5.93 -16.19 -2.32
CA TYR A 288 -6.20 -16.01 -3.76
C TYR A 288 -6.75 -14.60 -4.02
N LEU A 289 -6.15 -13.85 -4.94
CA LEU A 289 -6.56 -12.48 -5.23
C LEU A 289 -7.71 -12.37 -6.26
N ARG A 290 -7.92 -13.39 -7.10
CA ARG A 290 -9.09 -13.54 -8.00
C ARG A 290 -9.86 -14.82 -7.69
N ARG A 291 -11.18 -14.84 -7.92
CA ARG A 291 -12.09 -15.99 -7.68
C ARG A 291 -12.98 -16.24 -8.90
N PRO A 292 -13.57 -17.45 -9.10
CA PRO A 292 -13.48 -18.66 -8.27
C PRO A 292 -12.05 -19.22 -8.13
N PHE A 293 -11.64 -19.60 -6.92
CA PHE A 293 -10.21 -19.86 -6.64
C PHE A 293 -9.64 -21.07 -7.40
N HIS A 294 -10.49 -22.04 -7.76
CA HIS A 294 -10.11 -23.21 -8.58
C HIS A 294 -9.63 -22.82 -9.99
N ALA A 295 -10.22 -21.78 -10.58
CA ALA A 295 -9.86 -21.29 -11.92
C ALA A 295 -8.61 -20.39 -11.89
N HIS A 296 -8.45 -19.59 -10.84
CA HIS A 296 -7.41 -18.57 -10.72
C HIS A 296 -6.28 -18.97 -9.78
N ALA A 297 -5.83 -20.23 -9.84
CA ALA A 297 -4.77 -20.75 -8.98
C ALA A 297 -3.44 -19.95 -9.04
N SER A 298 -3.15 -19.34 -10.19
CA SER A 298 -2.01 -18.43 -10.39
C SER A 298 -2.11 -17.12 -9.59
N SER A 299 -3.33 -16.67 -9.25
CA SER A 299 -3.59 -15.42 -8.50
C SER A 299 -3.33 -15.52 -6.99
N ARG A 300 -2.86 -16.68 -6.51
CA ARG A 300 -2.50 -16.84 -5.10
C ARG A 300 -1.25 -16.02 -4.77
N LEU A 301 -1.29 -15.26 -3.69
CA LEU A 301 -0.28 -14.22 -3.39
C LEU A 301 1.15 -14.77 -3.34
N ASP A 302 1.36 -15.94 -2.73
CA ASP A 302 2.65 -16.64 -2.73
C ASP A 302 3.16 -16.97 -4.13
N SER A 303 2.26 -17.37 -5.03
CA SER A 303 2.52 -17.87 -6.38
C SER A 303 2.78 -16.73 -7.36
N LEU A 304 2.03 -15.63 -7.22
CA LEU A 304 2.32 -14.35 -7.87
C LEU A 304 3.70 -13.83 -7.46
N LEU A 305 3.96 -13.72 -6.15
CA LEU A 305 5.25 -13.23 -5.67
C LEU A 305 6.41 -14.16 -6.04
N GLU A 306 6.22 -15.48 -6.09
CA GLU A 306 7.21 -16.42 -6.61
C GLU A 306 7.53 -16.14 -8.10
N SER A 307 6.49 -16.01 -8.94
CA SER A 307 6.64 -15.76 -10.37
C SER A 307 7.44 -14.47 -10.63
N LYS A 308 7.12 -13.38 -9.91
CA LYS A 308 7.85 -12.11 -10.03
C LYS A 308 9.25 -12.17 -9.44
N ALA A 309 9.45 -12.85 -8.32
CA ALA A 309 10.76 -13.03 -7.71
C ALA A 309 11.72 -13.84 -8.60
N LYS A 310 11.21 -14.86 -9.32
CA LYS A 310 11.93 -15.63 -10.36
C LYS A 310 12.28 -14.77 -11.59
N GLN A 311 11.48 -13.75 -11.90
CA GLN A 311 11.77 -12.75 -12.93
C GLN A 311 12.78 -11.67 -12.46
N GLY A 312 13.28 -11.76 -11.22
CA GLY A 312 14.28 -10.84 -10.64
C GLY A 312 13.71 -9.69 -9.80
N VAL A 313 12.39 -9.54 -9.73
CA VAL A 313 11.73 -8.48 -8.94
C VAL A 313 12.07 -8.64 -7.46
N GLN A 314 12.45 -7.54 -6.81
CA GLN A 314 12.80 -7.51 -5.39
C GLN A 314 11.54 -7.27 -4.55
N VAL A 315 11.22 -8.17 -3.61
CA VAL A 315 10.01 -8.08 -2.79
C VAL A 315 10.38 -7.81 -1.33
N TYR A 316 9.83 -6.75 -0.75
CA TYR A 316 10.14 -6.32 0.61
C TYR A 316 8.85 -6.21 1.43
N ILE A 317 8.73 -7.02 2.48
CA ILE A 317 7.50 -7.19 3.25
C ILE A 317 7.77 -6.80 4.71
N LEU A 318 7.04 -5.79 5.20
CA LEU A 318 7.11 -5.33 6.59
C LEU A 318 5.79 -5.65 7.29
N LEU A 319 5.77 -6.71 8.08
CA LEU A 319 4.60 -7.11 8.86
C LEU A 319 4.62 -6.48 10.26
N TYR A 320 3.44 -6.26 10.83
CA TYR A 320 3.30 -6.22 12.27
C TYR A 320 3.82 -7.54 12.89
N LYS A 321 4.45 -7.46 14.06
CA LYS A 321 4.70 -8.61 14.94
C LYS A 321 3.73 -8.55 16.10
N GLU A 322 2.89 -9.58 16.22
CA GLU A 322 1.93 -9.77 17.30
C GLU A 322 2.53 -10.12 18.67
N VAL A 323 1.82 -9.71 19.72
CA VAL A 323 1.84 -10.40 21.02
C VAL A 323 0.99 -11.66 20.88
N ALA A 324 1.62 -12.81 20.64
CA ALA A 324 0.95 -14.07 20.33
C ALA A 324 0.07 -14.65 21.47
N LEU A 325 0.05 -14.04 22.66
CA LEU A 325 -0.91 -14.35 23.73
C LEU A 325 -2.24 -13.59 23.60
N ALA A 326 -2.30 -12.56 22.75
CA ALA A 326 -3.45 -11.66 22.60
C ALA A 326 -4.03 -11.61 21.17
N LEU A 327 -3.28 -12.08 20.16
CA LEU A 327 -3.70 -12.07 18.75
C LEU A 327 -3.28 -13.35 18.04
N LYS A 328 -4.22 -14.01 17.34
CA LYS A 328 -3.99 -15.29 16.66
C LYS A 328 -3.33 -15.18 15.27
N ILE A 329 -3.08 -13.98 14.75
CA ILE A 329 -2.65 -13.72 13.35
C ILE A 329 -1.36 -14.44 12.90
N ASN A 330 -0.49 -14.81 13.85
CA ASN A 330 0.69 -15.65 13.63
C ASN A 330 1.57 -15.20 12.44
N SER A 331 2.04 -13.94 12.44
CA SER A 331 2.93 -13.47 11.36
C SER A 331 4.29 -14.20 11.33
N VAL A 332 4.62 -15.01 12.35
CA VAL A 332 5.70 -16.01 12.30
C VAL A 332 5.49 -16.99 11.14
N HIS A 333 4.26 -17.50 10.98
CA HIS A 333 3.89 -18.42 9.90
C HIS A 333 4.06 -17.74 8.53
N SER A 334 3.48 -16.56 8.35
CA SER A 334 3.59 -15.78 7.11
C SER A 334 5.05 -15.51 6.74
N LYS A 335 5.89 -15.05 7.68
CA LYS A 335 7.34 -14.88 7.43
C LYS A 335 8.03 -16.20 7.06
N ARG A 336 7.68 -17.33 7.69
CA ARG A 336 8.28 -18.65 7.38
C ARG A 336 7.93 -19.08 5.96
N LYS A 337 6.66 -18.97 5.56
CA LYS A 337 6.18 -19.29 4.21
C LYS A 337 6.84 -18.40 3.16
N LEU A 338 6.74 -17.07 3.32
CA LEU A 338 7.28 -16.08 2.37
C LEU A 338 8.80 -16.20 2.13
N LEU A 339 9.59 -16.45 3.17
CA LEU A 339 11.04 -16.69 3.02
C LEU A 339 11.38 -18.05 2.40
N GLY A 340 10.45 -18.99 2.37
CA GLY A 340 10.60 -20.28 1.69
C GLY A 340 10.36 -20.23 0.18
N ILE A 341 9.89 -19.09 -0.35
CA ILE A 341 9.51 -18.93 -1.77
C ILE A 341 10.74 -18.63 -2.65
N HIS A 342 11.45 -17.53 -2.39
CA HIS A 342 12.58 -17.10 -3.22
C HIS A 342 13.50 -16.10 -2.48
N GLU A 343 14.80 -16.09 -2.79
CA GLU A 343 15.80 -15.23 -2.13
C GLU A 343 15.60 -13.72 -2.35
N ASN A 344 14.82 -13.35 -3.38
CA ASN A 344 14.43 -11.97 -3.65
C ASN A 344 13.29 -11.48 -2.73
N ILE A 345 12.64 -12.37 -1.97
CA ILE A 345 11.58 -12.03 -1.01
C ILE A 345 12.16 -11.87 0.39
N ARG A 346 11.98 -10.69 0.99
CA ARG A 346 12.62 -10.30 2.25
C ARG A 346 11.57 -9.82 3.24
N VAL A 347 11.48 -10.50 4.39
CA VAL A 347 10.41 -10.24 5.38
C VAL A 347 10.96 -9.77 6.71
N LEU A 348 10.58 -8.55 7.12
CA LEU A 348 10.72 -8.04 8.48
C LEU A 348 9.39 -8.16 9.24
N ARG A 349 9.48 -8.30 10.56
CA ARG A 349 8.32 -8.20 11.49
C ARG A 349 8.71 -7.31 12.67
N TYR A 350 7.93 -6.30 12.99
CA TYR A 350 8.26 -5.30 14.03
C TYR A 350 6.95 -4.85 14.74
N PRO A 351 6.95 -4.40 16.02
CA PRO A 351 8.07 -4.22 16.95
C PRO A 351 8.59 -5.54 17.57
N ASP A 352 9.68 -5.47 18.34
CA ASP A 352 10.03 -6.53 19.29
C ASP A 352 9.70 -6.04 20.71
N HIS A 353 8.52 -6.43 21.21
CA HIS A 353 7.92 -5.87 22.43
C HIS A 353 8.89 -5.81 23.63
N PHE A 354 9.59 -6.91 23.93
CA PHE A 354 10.55 -6.99 25.04
C PHE A 354 11.73 -6.00 24.94
N SER A 355 12.17 -5.62 23.73
CA SER A 355 13.29 -4.67 23.54
C SER A 355 12.82 -3.23 23.32
N THR A 356 11.54 -3.02 23.00
CA THR A 356 10.96 -1.70 22.68
C THR A 356 10.07 -1.15 23.79
N GLY A 357 9.56 -2.00 24.70
CA GLY A 357 8.53 -1.64 25.67
C GLY A 357 7.12 -1.48 25.08
N VAL A 358 6.94 -1.70 23.76
CA VAL A 358 5.66 -1.51 23.07
C VAL A 358 4.88 -2.83 23.04
N TYR A 359 3.88 -2.95 23.91
CA TYR A 359 3.05 -4.16 24.04
C TYR A 359 1.60 -3.99 23.53
N LEU A 360 1.07 -2.76 23.47
CA LEU A 360 -0.35 -2.49 23.17
C LEU A 360 -0.61 -2.02 21.72
N TRP A 361 0.40 -1.42 21.10
CA TRP A 361 0.28 -0.75 19.80
C TRP A 361 0.74 -1.65 18.66
N SER A 362 0.11 -1.51 17.50
CA SER A 362 0.45 -2.24 16.29
C SER A 362 0.83 -1.37 15.10
N HIS A 363 1.33 -2.02 14.05
CA HIS A 363 1.44 -1.43 12.72
C HIS A 363 0.17 -1.80 11.98
N HIS A 364 -0.66 -0.81 11.69
CA HIS A 364 -2.01 -1.03 11.20
C HIS A 364 -2.19 -0.52 9.75
N GLU A 365 -1.19 0.19 9.21
CA GLU A 365 -1.18 0.57 7.80
C GLU A 365 -1.12 -0.66 6.85
N LYS A 366 -2.03 -0.67 5.86
CA LYS A 366 -2.04 -1.64 4.75
C LYS A 366 -1.58 -0.92 3.49
N ILE A 367 -0.51 -1.42 2.86
CA ILE A 367 0.17 -0.77 1.73
C ILE A 367 0.66 -1.83 0.75
N VAL A 368 0.38 -1.66 -0.54
CA VAL A 368 1.12 -2.32 -1.63
C VAL A 368 1.70 -1.25 -2.55
N ILE A 369 2.97 -1.37 -2.94
CA ILE A 369 3.64 -0.49 -3.90
C ILE A 369 4.29 -1.34 -4.98
N VAL A 370 4.10 -0.99 -6.24
CA VAL A 370 4.78 -1.62 -7.37
C VAL A 370 5.57 -0.59 -8.17
N ASP A 371 6.86 -0.87 -8.36
CA ASP A 371 7.84 -0.10 -9.14
C ASP A 371 7.88 1.41 -8.85
N HIS A 372 7.42 1.82 -7.66
CA HIS A 372 7.20 3.22 -7.25
C HIS A 372 6.27 4.01 -8.21
N GLN A 373 5.51 3.31 -9.06
CA GLN A 373 4.63 3.87 -10.09
C GLN A 373 3.14 3.85 -9.68
N ILE A 374 2.73 2.79 -8.97
CA ILE A 374 1.39 2.64 -8.40
C ILE A 374 1.50 2.25 -6.93
N CYS A 375 0.65 2.84 -6.10
CA CYS A 375 0.49 2.49 -4.69
C CYS A 375 -0.98 2.24 -4.37
N PHE A 376 -1.23 1.28 -3.49
CA PHE A 376 -2.54 0.93 -2.94
C PHE A 376 -2.53 1.14 -1.42
N ILE A 377 -3.51 1.85 -0.88
CA ILE A 377 -3.79 1.93 0.58
C ILE A 377 -5.30 1.93 0.86
N GLY A 378 -5.70 1.48 2.04
CA GLY A 378 -7.10 1.43 2.47
C GLY A 378 -7.27 0.62 3.76
N GLY A 379 -8.46 0.07 4.00
CA GLY A 379 -8.72 -0.82 5.15
C GLY A 379 -8.35 -2.29 4.91
N LEU A 380 -8.30 -2.77 3.66
CA LEU A 380 -8.00 -4.16 3.34
C LEU A 380 -6.53 -4.55 3.62
N ASP A 381 -6.33 -5.54 4.48
CA ASP A 381 -5.08 -6.33 4.58
C ASP A 381 -5.10 -7.47 3.55
N LEU A 382 -3.93 -7.92 3.06
CA LEU A 382 -3.80 -9.08 2.17
C LEU A 382 -3.90 -10.40 2.96
N CYS A 383 -5.03 -10.62 3.64
CA CYS A 383 -5.27 -11.76 4.53
C CYS A 383 -6.69 -12.34 4.39
N PHE A 384 -6.95 -13.44 5.09
CA PHE A 384 -8.21 -14.17 4.98
C PHE A 384 -9.42 -13.38 5.52
N GLY A 385 -10.59 -13.65 4.93
CA GLY A 385 -11.87 -13.02 5.25
C GLY A 385 -12.05 -11.60 4.70
N ARG A 386 -11.13 -11.11 3.86
CA ARG A 386 -11.18 -9.76 3.25
C ARG A 386 -11.66 -9.74 1.81
N TYR A 387 -11.67 -10.89 1.12
CA TYR A 387 -12.28 -10.98 -0.20
C TYR A 387 -13.80 -10.91 -0.04
N ASP A 388 -14.47 -9.99 -0.73
CA ASP A 388 -15.93 -9.93 -0.79
C ASP A 388 -16.41 -9.24 -2.08
N THR A 389 -17.70 -9.40 -2.37
CA THR A 389 -18.44 -8.70 -3.42
C THR A 389 -19.59 -7.90 -2.80
N GLY A 390 -20.11 -6.89 -3.50
CA GLY A 390 -21.21 -6.05 -3.01
C GLY A 390 -22.55 -6.77 -2.81
N GLU A 391 -22.66 -8.05 -3.17
CA GLU A 391 -23.79 -8.93 -2.81
C GLU A 391 -23.68 -9.44 -1.35
N HIS A 392 -22.46 -9.39 -0.78
CA HIS A 392 -22.13 -9.77 0.60
C HIS A 392 -22.66 -11.15 1.02
N GLU A 393 -22.44 -12.17 0.18
CA GLU A 393 -23.01 -13.51 0.37
C GLU A 393 -22.63 -14.15 1.72
N VAL A 394 -23.59 -14.83 2.35
CA VAL A 394 -23.43 -15.44 3.68
C VAL A 394 -23.07 -16.94 3.64
N GLY A 395 -23.12 -17.59 2.47
CA GLY A 395 -22.85 -19.03 2.27
C GLY A 395 -21.92 -19.30 1.07
N ASP A 396 -21.30 -20.48 1.03
CA ASP A 396 -20.40 -20.95 -0.06
C ASP A 396 -20.18 -22.45 0.07
N HIS A 397 -21.19 -23.26 -0.26
CA HIS A 397 -21.09 -24.72 -0.22
C HIS A 397 -21.74 -25.38 -1.45
N PRO A 398 -21.01 -26.22 -2.21
CA PRO A 398 -19.58 -26.54 -2.07
C PRO A 398 -18.70 -25.31 -2.32
N SER A 399 -17.50 -25.27 -1.72
CA SER A 399 -16.67 -24.06 -1.75
C SER A 399 -16.12 -23.74 -3.15
N GLN A 400 -16.48 -22.55 -3.64
CA GLN A 400 -16.11 -21.99 -4.93
C GLN A 400 -15.47 -20.61 -4.78
N ILE A 401 -15.98 -19.79 -3.85
CA ILE A 401 -15.52 -18.41 -3.65
C ILE A 401 -14.52 -18.32 -2.50
N TRP A 402 -14.81 -18.82 -1.30
CA TRP A 402 -13.94 -18.66 -0.10
C TRP A 402 -13.34 -19.99 0.37
N PRO A 403 -12.09 -20.34 -0.02
CA PRO A 403 -11.49 -21.63 0.32
C PRO A 403 -11.07 -21.72 1.80
N GLY A 404 -11.45 -22.80 2.47
CA GLY A 404 -10.92 -23.13 3.79
C GLY A 404 -11.15 -22.02 4.81
N LYS A 405 -10.06 -21.52 5.40
CA LYS A 405 -10.07 -20.46 6.42
C LYS A 405 -10.40 -19.06 5.89
N ASP A 406 -10.58 -18.92 4.57
CA ASP A 406 -11.12 -17.69 3.99
C ASP A 406 -12.65 -17.60 4.14
N TYR A 407 -13.34 -18.72 4.38
CA TYR A 407 -14.72 -18.74 4.85
C TYR A 407 -14.74 -18.39 6.34
N TYR A 408 -14.70 -17.08 6.60
CA TYR A 408 -14.31 -16.51 7.89
C TYR A 408 -15.51 -15.89 8.61
N ASN A 409 -15.66 -16.22 9.89
CA ASN A 409 -16.56 -15.51 10.82
C ASN A 409 -15.91 -15.50 12.21
N PRO A 410 -15.20 -14.42 12.59
CA PRO A 410 -14.46 -14.37 13.84
C PRO A 410 -15.37 -14.41 15.07
N ARG A 411 -16.63 -13.96 14.95
CA ARG A 411 -17.64 -14.00 16.03
C ARG A 411 -17.80 -15.44 16.54
N GLU A 412 -17.96 -16.39 15.61
CA GLU A 412 -18.13 -17.82 15.85
C GLU A 412 -16.80 -18.52 16.19
N SER A 413 -15.79 -18.44 15.31
CA SER A 413 -14.45 -18.96 15.60
C SER A 413 -13.32 -18.20 14.90
N GLU A 414 -12.26 -17.91 15.66
CA GLU A 414 -10.95 -17.53 15.13
C GLU A 414 -10.00 -18.76 15.14
N PRO A 415 -9.41 -19.15 13.99
CA PRO A 415 -8.49 -20.28 13.91
C PRO A 415 -7.31 -20.21 14.88
N ASN A 416 -7.13 -21.30 15.63
CA ASN A 416 -5.98 -21.46 16.54
C ASN A 416 -4.68 -21.88 15.81
N SER A 417 -4.75 -22.18 14.50
CA SER A 417 -3.60 -22.48 13.64
C SER A 417 -3.90 -22.13 12.17
N TRP A 418 -2.89 -21.62 11.47
CA TRP A 418 -2.97 -21.24 10.05
C TRP A 418 -2.21 -22.20 9.12
N GLU A 419 -1.74 -23.36 9.62
CA GLU A 419 -0.90 -24.26 8.79
C GLU A 419 -1.73 -25.08 7.78
N GLU A 420 -2.92 -25.54 8.18
CA GLU A 420 -3.93 -26.12 7.28
C GLU A 420 -4.85 -24.99 6.77
N THR A 421 -4.47 -24.30 5.69
CA THR A 421 -5.22 -23.13 5.16
C THR A 421 -6.49 -23.50 4.40
N MET A 422 -6.43 -24.55 3.56
CA MET A 422 -7.53 -25.03 2.71
C MET A 422 -8.62 -25.83 3.47
N LYS A 423 -8.55 -25.88 4.80
CA LYS A 423 -9.49 -26.60 5.67
C LYS A 423 -10.36 -25.59 6.41
N ASP A 424 -11.67 -25.77 6.32
CA ASP A 424 -12.64 -24.89 6.98
C ASP A 424 -12.44 -24.87 8.50
N GLU A 425 -12.59 -23.68 9.09
CA GLU A 425 -12.74 -23.50 10.54
C GLU A 425 -14.19 -23.69 10.98
N LEU A 426 -15.14 -23.43 10.08
CA LEU A 426 -16.57 -23.38 10.34
C LEU A 426 -17.32 -24.41 9.50
N ASP A 427 -18.33 -25.04 10.09
CA ASP A 427 -19.23 -25.93 9.36
C ASP A 427 -20.18 -25.11 8.48
N ARG A 428 -19.87 -25.04 7.18
CA ARG A 428 -20.63 -24.28 6.16
C ARG A 428 -22.10 -24.66 6.07
N LEU A 429 -22.48 -25.87 6.52
CA LEU A 429 -23.88 -26.31 6.53
C LEU A 429 -24.68 -25.73 7.71
N LYS A 430 -24.02 -25.02 8.64
CA LYS A 430 -24.60 -24.50 9.88
C LYS A 430 -24.30 -23.02 10.13
N TYR A 431 -23.08 -22.58 9.83
CA TYR A 431 -22.61 -21.22 10.16
C TYR A 431 -22.43 -20.38 8.88
N PRO A 432 -23.01 -19.18 8.80
CA PRO A 432 -22.68 -18.22 7.77
C PRO A 432 -21.27 -17.66 7.96
N ARG A 433 -20.63 -17.24 6.86
CA ARG A 433 -19.49 -16.32 6.93
C ARG A 433 -19.92 -14.96 7.49
N MET A 434 -18.96 -14.12 7.85
CA MET A 434 -19.21 -12.70 8.11
C MET A 434 -18.73 -11.92 6.88
N PRO A 435 -19.64 -11.31 6.11
CA PRO A 435 -19.26 -10.42 5.02
C PRO A 435 -18.43 -9.23 5.50
N TRP A 436 -17.66 -8.63 4.59
CA TRP A 436 -16.58 -7.70 4.86
C TRP A 436 -16.62 -6.52 3.89
N HIS A 437 -17.26 -5.44 4.32
CA HIS A 437 -17.34 -4.19 3.57
C HIS A 437 -16.11 -3.31 3.84
N ASP A 438 -15.41 -2.88 2.80
CA ASP A 438 -14.19 -2.08 2.94
C ASP A 438 -13.93 -1.20 1.70
N VAL A 439 -13.04 -0.23 1.82
CA VAL A 439 -12.67 0.68 0.72
C VAL A 439 -11.15 0.79 0.60
N HIS A 440 -10.68 0.72 -0.64
CA HIS A 440 -9.27 0.86 -1.01
C HIS A 440 -9.08 1.94 -2.08
N CYS A 441 -7.86 2.45 -2.21
CA CYS A 441 -7.50 3.44 -3.21
C CYS A 441 -6.16 3.09 -3.86
N ALA A 442 -6.14 3.02 -5.21
CA ALA A 442 -4.91 3.14 -5.97
C ALA A 442 -4.62 4.61 -6.28
N PHE A 443 -3.34 4.95 -6.42
CA PHE A 443 -2.88 6.24 -6.91
C PHE A 443 -1.55 6.12 -7.63
N TRP A 444 -1.25 7.14 -8.44
CA TRP A 444 -0.07 7.23 -9.32
C TRP A 444 0.65 8.56 -9.16
N GLY A 445 1.91 8.62 -9.59
CA GLY A 445 2.69 9.86 -9.66
C GLY A 445 3.39 10.23 -8.34
N PRO A 446 3.57 11.53 -8.03
CA PRO A 446 4.28 11.96 -6.82
C PRO A 446 3.76 11.40 -5.48
N PRO A 447 2.44 11.22 -5.22
CA PRO A 447 1.96 10.59 -3.98
C PRO A 447 2.53 9.18 -3.72
N CYS A 448 2.84 8.42 -4.78
CA CYS A 448 3.48 7.11 -4.65
C CYS A 448 4.86 7.22 -3.98
N ARG A 449 5.62 8.28 -4.31
CA ARG A 449 6.95 8.53 -3.75
C ARG A 449 6.87 8.89 -2.27
N ASP A 450 5.80 9.57 -1.84
CA ASP A 450 5.56 9.92 -0.44
C ASP A 450 5.24 8.67 0.40
N VAL A 451 4.39 7.77 -0.11
CA VAL A 451 4.11 6.47 0.54
C VAL A 451 5.31 5.52 0.51
N ALA A 452 6.05 5.47 -0.60
CA ALA A 452 7.30 4.72 -0.69
C ALA A 452 8.36 5.26 0.28
N ARG A 453 8.44 6.60 0.47
CA ARG A 453 9.31 7.22 1.48
C ARG A 453 8.93 6.80 2.91
N HIS A 454 7.64 6.75 3.22
CA HIS A 454 7.16 6.24 4.52
C HIS A 454 7.54 4.76 4.73
N PHE A 455 7.34 3.89 3.72
CA PHE A 455 7.78 2.49 3.78
C PHE A 455 9.31 2.38 3.99
N VAL A 456 10.11 3.10 3.20
CA VAL A 456 11.57 3.13 3.31
C VAL A 456 12.03 3.66 4.67
N GLN A 457 11.34 4.65 5.24
CA GLN A 457 11.60 5.13 6.60
C GLN A 457 11.38 4.01 7.64
N ARG A 458 10.21 3.37 7.62
CA ARG A 458 9.86 2.30 8.58
C ARG A 458 10.70 1.03 8.40
N TRP A 459 10.95 0.58 7.17
CA TRP A 459 11.84 -0.54 6.86
C TRP A 459 13.24 -0.31 7.42
N ASN A 460 13.84 0.85 7.13
CA ASN A 460 15.18 1.19 7.61
C ASN A 460 15.23 1.39 9.13
N TYR A 461 14.12 1.80 9.77
CA TYR A 461 14.02 1.85 11.23
C TYR A 461 13.93 0.44 11.84
N ALA A 462 13.03 -0.41 11.34
CA ALA A 462 12.88 -1.80 11.77
C ALA A 462 14.18 -2.60 11.59
N LYS A 463 14.85 -2.48 10.42
CA LYS A 463 16.16 -3.10 10.19
C LYS A 463 17.17 -2.74 11.28
N ARG A 464 17.33 -1.45 11.63
CA ARG A 464 18.35 -1.04 12.61
C ARG A 464 18.10 -1.56 14.02
N ASN A 465 16.83 -1.64 14.42
CA ASN A 465 16.47 -2.10 15.77
C ASN A 465 16.45 -3.63 15.90
N LYS A 466 16.14 -4.36 14.83
CA LYS A 466 15.95 -5.83 14.84
C LYS A 466 17.05 -6.62 14.14
N ALA A 467 17.50 -6.13 12.99
CA ALA A 467 18.34 -6.85 12.03
C ALA A 467 19.61 -6.06 11.61
N PRO A 468 20.34 -5.39 12.54
CA PRO A 468 21.41 -4.45 12.16
C PRO A 468 22.58 -5.10 11.41
N ASN A 469 22.82 -6.39 11.66
CA ASN A 469 23.91 -7.17 11.07
C ASN A 469 23.43 -8.15 9.97
N GLU A 470 22.13 -8.23 9.69
CA GLU A 470 21.55 -9.21 8.76
C GLU A 470 21.70 -8.71 7.31
N GLN A 471 22.70 -9.23 6.58
CA GLN A 471 23.02 -8.76 5.23
C GLN A 471 21.92 -9.08 4.20
N ALA A 472 21.18 -10.19 4.40
CA ALA A 472 20.06 -10.59 3.55
C ALA A 472 18.88 -9.59 3.55
N ILE A 473 18.82 -8.70 4.55
CA ILE A 473 17.84 -7.62 4.68
C ILE A 473 18.58 -6.31 4.39
N PRO A 474 18.51 -5.71 3.19
CA PRO A 474 19.28 -4.51 2.86
C PRO A 474 18.69 -3.25 3.51
N LEU A 475 19.42 -2.13 3.42
CA LEU A 475 18.86 -0.80 3.63
C LEU A 475 18.31 -0.29 2.29
N LEU A 476 17.14 0.34 2.32
CA LEU A 476 16.48 0.92 1.13
C LEU A 476 16.83 2.40 0.97
N LEU A 477 16.86 2.86 -0.28
CA LEU A 477 17.04 4.27 -0.65
C LEU A 477 15.69 4.84 -1.10
N PRO A 478 15.26 6.04 -0.64
CA PRO A 478 14.01 6.63 -1.10
C PRO A 478 14.18 7.22 -2.50
N GLN A 479 13.31 6.86 -3.44
CA GLN A 479 13.28 7.47 -4.77
C GLN A 479 12.75 8.92 -4.72
N HIS A 480 13.21 9.74 -5.66
CA HIS A 480 12.90 11.16 -5.81
C HIS A 480 12.17 11.45 -7.13
N HIS A 481 12.51 10.72 -8.20
CA HIS A 481 11.78 10.71 -9.48
C HIS A 481 11.21 9.33 -9.75
N MET A 482 10.05 9.23 -10.40
CA MET A 482 9.68 7.97 -11.06
C MET A 482 10.60 7.81 -12.27
N VAL A 483 11.36 6.72 -12.29
CA VAL A 483 12.21 6.35 -13.43
C VAL A 483 11.61 5.11 -14.06
N ILE A 484 11.02 5.29 -15.24
CA ILE A 484 10.72 4.16 -16.13
C ILE A 484 12.06 3.47 -16.41
N PRO A 485 12.19 2.13 -16.29
CA PRO A 485 13.45 1.44 -16.54
C PRO A 485 13.93 1.58 -18.00
N HIS A 486 14.70 2.64 -18.28
CA HIS A 486 15.25 2.94 -19.61
C HIS A 486 16.38 2.00 -20.07
N TYR A 487 16.45 0.80 -19.48
CA TYR A 487 17.39 -0.28 -19.79
C TYR A 487 16.70 -1.58 -20.25
N MET A 488 15.56 -1.45 -20.95
CA MET A 488 15.05 -2.48 -21.85
C MET A 488 15.01 -1.95 -23.28
N GLY A 489 16.14 -2.08 -23.97
CA GLY A 489 16.23 -1.81 -25.40
C GLY A 489 15.74 -3.00 -26.22
N MET A 490 14.52 -2.91 -26.77
CA MET A 490 14.03 -3.79 -27.82
C MET A 490 13.20 -2.98 -28.81
N SER A 491 13.65 -2.90 -30.05
CA SER A 491 12.87 -2.33 -31.16
C SER A 491 11.71 -3.25 -31.52
N LYS A 492 10.48 -2.77 -31.35
CA LYS A 492 9.32 -3.25 -32.11
C LYS A 492 8.76 -2.10 -32.94
N GLU A 493 8.95 -2.19 -34.24
CA GLU A 493 8.28 -1.33 -35.20
C GLU A 493 6.79 -1.71 -35.20
N ILE A 494 5.93 -0.84 -34.65
CA ILE A 494 4.47 -1.01 -34.77
C ILE A 494 4.03 -0.37 -36.08
N GLY A 495 4.04 -1.15 -37.15
CA GLY A 495 3.62 -0.74 -38.48
C GLY A 495 2.12 -0.52 -38.59
N PHE A 496 1.61 0.63 -38.14
CA PHE A 496 0.22 1.04 -38.34
C PHE A 496 -0.06 1.38 -39.81
N GLY A 497 -0.37 0.36 -40.61
CA GLY A 497 -0.78 0.48 -42.00
C GLY A 497 -2.19 1.04 -42.17
N HIS A 498 -2.40 2.32 -41.85
CA HIS A 498 -3.67 2.99 -42.11
C HIS A 498 -3.88 3.24 -43.61
N LYS A 499 -4.85 2.53 -44.20
CA LYS A 499 -5.41 2.89 -45.50
C LYS A 499 -6.28 4.15 -45.32
N THR A 500 -6.01 5.19 -46.10
CA THR A 500 -6.88 6.38 -46.21
C THR A 500 -7.38 6.48 -47.64
N ILE A 501 -8.70 6.67 -47.79
CA ILE A 501 -9.38 6.71 -49.09
C ILE A 501 -9.22 8.08 -49.74
N SER A 502 -9.09 8.11 -51.07
CA SER A 502 -8.91 9.34 -51.86
C SER A 502 -10.21 10.13 -52.06
N GLY A 503 -10.11 11.46 -51.98
CA GLY A 503 -11.17 12.40 -52.33
C GLY A 503 -10.60 13.72 -52.85
N ASN A 504 -11.08 14.20 -54.00
CA ASN A 504 -10.61 15.43 -54.65
C ASN A 504 -11.38 16.67 -54.13
N HIS A 505 -10.73 17.83 -54.02
CA HIS A 505 -10.78 18.87 -55.07
C HIS A 505 -10.12 20.23 -54.69
N ASN A 506 -9.27 20.71 -55.61
CA ASN A 506 -9.19 22.07 -56.19
C ASN A 506 -9.28 23.37 -55.33
N ASP A 507 -8.15 24.07 -55.29
CA ASP A 507 -7.90 25.39 -55.96
C ASP A 507 -7.88 26.76 -55.24
N ILE A 508 -7.10 27.64 -55.89
CA ILE A 508 -7.04 29.13 -55.85
C ILE A 508 -6.18 29.82 -54.77
N LYS A 509 -5.62 30.98 -55.17
CA LYS A 509 -4.49 31.72 -54.59
C LYS A 509 -4.88 33.16 -54.22
N ARG A 510 -4.25 33.77 -53.20
CA ARG A 510 -3.47 35.04 -53.35
C ARG A 510 -2.73 35.55 -52.09
N ASN A 511 -1.43 35.78 -52.28
CA ASN A 511 -0.61 36.96 -51.93
C ASN A 511 -0.73 37.72 -50.57
N ASP A 512 0.47 37.90 -49.97
CA ASP A 512 1.03 39.12 -49.36
C ASP A 512 0.46 39.62 -47.99
N SER A 513 1.27 40.10 -47.03
CA SER A 513 2.73 40.36 -46.98
C SER A 513 3.30 40.46 -45.55
N PHE A 514 4.52 39.95 -45.31
CA PHE A 514 5.56 40.25 -44.26
C PHE A 514 5.13 40.63 -42.81
N SER A 515 5.77 40.19 -41.71
CA SER A 515 7.18 39.85 -41.40
C SER A 515 7.27 39.04 -40.07
N SER A 516 8.31 38.26 -39.70
CA SER A 516 9.49 37.74 -40.41
C SER A 516 10.30 36.73 -39.55
N ARG A 517 10.81 35.65 -40.18
CA ARG A 517 12.07 34.90 -39.88
C ARG A 517 12.26 34.23 -38.49
N SER A 518 12.87 33.04 -38.38
CA SER A 518 13.31 32.06 -39.40
C SER A 518 13.55 30.68 -38.77
N SER A 519 13.53 29.63 -39.57
CA SER A 519 13.45 28.22 -39.13
C SER A 519 14.17 27.24 -40.09
N PHE A 520 14.05 25.94 -39.81
CA PHE A 520 14.25 24.77 -40.68
C PHE A 520 15.66 24.17 -40.86
N GLN A 521 15.65 23.00 -41.51
CA GLN A 521 16.55 21.86 -41.32
C GLN A 521 17.12 21.33 -42.66
N ASP A 522 18.08 20.40 -42.54
CA ASP A 522 18.27 19.18 -43.34
C ASP A 522 18.65 19.18 -44.85
N ILE A 523 19.79 18.48 -45.08
CA ILE A 523 20.05 17.44 -46.12
C ILE A 523 20.09 17.88 -47.60
N PRO A 524 21.23 17.60 -48.30
CA PRO A 524 21.20 16.64 -49.41
C PRO A 524 22.48 15.79 -49.69
N LEU A 525 22.27 14.47 -49.93
CA LEU A 525 22.92 13.61 -50.97
C LEU A 525 24.45 13.24 -50.82
N LEU A 526 25.02 12.17 -51.40
CA LEU A 526 24.55 11.07 -52.30
C LEU A 526 25.44 9.76 -52.20
N MET A 527 24.99 8.69 -52.88
CA MET A 527 25.56 7.33 -53.11
C MET A 527 26.74 7.32 -54.16
N PRO A 528 27.46 6.21 -54.53
CA PRO A 528 27.13 4.75 -54.60
C PRO A 528 28.29 3.80 -54.08
N GLN A 529 28.50 2.51 -54.41
CA GLN A 529 27.97 1.56 -55.42
C GLN A 529 27.90 0.06 -54.95
N GLU A 530 28.48 -0.92 -55.68
CA GLU A 530 28.01 -2.34 -55.76
C GLU A 530 29.10 -3.42 -55.89
N ALA A 531 28.80 -4.66 -55.46
CA ALA A 531 29.01 -5.97 -56.15
C ALA A 531 28.66 -7.15 -55.18
N GLY A 532 27.93 -8.23 -55.48
CA GLY A 532 27.19 -8.69 -56.68
C GLY A 532 27.58 -10.13 -57.10
N GLY A 533 26.71 -11.13 -57.31
CA GLY A 533 25.23 -11.27 -57.17
C GLY A 533 24.73 -12.65 -57.69
N LEU A 534 23.39 -12.90 -57.67
CA LEU A 534 22.64 -14.07 -58.22
C LEU A 534 22.81 -15.45 -57.50
N HIS A 535 21.79 -16.11 -56.91
CA HIS A 535 20.55 -16.78 -57.43
C HIS A 535 20.75 -18.25 -57.92
N PRO A 536 19.73 -19.15 -57.94
CA PRO A 536 18.48 -19.28 -57.14
C PRO A 536 18.07 -20.76 -56.76
N ILE A 537 16.84 -20.96 -56.22
CA ILE A 537 15.94 -22.16 -56.31
C ILE A 537 15.56 -22.94 -55.00
N LYS A 538 14.25 -23.26 -54.97
CA LYS A 538 13.36 -23.98 -54.05
C LYS A 538 13.82 -25.36 -53.53
N GLY A 539 13.28 -25.81 -52.38
CA GLY A 539 13.21 -27.24 -52.03
C GLY A 539 12.75 -27.58 -50.60
N GLU A 540 11.48 -27.97 -50.43
CA GLU A 540 10.94 -28.72 -49.26
C GLU A 540 10.97 -30.25 -49.56
N PRO A 541 10.69 -31.19 -48.62
CA PRO A 541 10.75 -31.16 -47.14
C PRO A 541 11.30 -32.48 -46.48
N LYS A 542 11.27 -32.53 -45.13
CA LYS A 542 11.04 -33.72 -44.24
C LYS A 542 12.02 -34.94 -44.16
N LEU A 543 12.49 -35.14 -42.92
CA LEU A 543 12.51 -36.39 -42.09
C LEU A 543 13.60 -37.49 -42.23
N ASN A 544 13.90 -38.06 -41.05
CA ASN A 544 14.47 -39.38 -40.70
C ASN A 544 15.95 -39.72 -40.96
N GLY A 545 16.61 -40.33 -39.96
CA GLY A 545 17.52 -41.47 -40.22
C GLY A 545 18.77 -41.70 -39.35
N PHE A 546 18.61 -42.20 -38.11
CA PHE A 546 19.45 -43.18 -37.39
C PHE A 546 21.00 -43.32 -37.58
N ASN A 547 21.69 -43.27 -36.42
CA ASN A 547 22.75 -44.17 -35.89
C ASN A 547 23.90 -44.73 -36.75
N THR A 548 25.14 -44.52 -36.27
CA THR A 548 26.19 -45.50 -35.84
C THR A 548 27.54 -44.77 -35.75
N SER A 549 28.59 -45.14 -35.01
CA SER A 549 28.90 -45.80 -33.71
C SER A 549 30.45 -46.02 -33.72
N HIS A 550 31.08 -46.47 -32.61
CA HIS A 550 32.52 -46.84 -32.47
C HIS A 550 33.56 -45.68 -32.34
N ASP A 551 34.65 -45.78 -31.56
CA ASP A 551 34.89 -46.58 -30.33
C ASP A 551 36.18 -46.19 -29.53
N LEU A 552 36.28 -46.71 -28.30
CA LEU A 552 37.47 -47.10 -27.49
C LEU A 552 38.52 -46.09 -26.91
N ASP A 553 38.87 -46.38 -25.64
CA ASP A 553 40.15 -46.26 -24.88
C ASP A 553 40.84 -44.87 -24.71
N ASP A 554 41.52 -44.54 -23.59
CA ASP A 554 42.35 -45.38 -22.69
C ASP A 554 42.44 -44.88 -21.22
N LEU A 555 43.11 -45.64 -20.33
CA LEU A 555 43.47 -45.31 -18.92
C LEU A 555 45.02 -45.39 -18.74
N PRO A 556 45.69 -45.49 -17.54
CA PRO A 556 45.26 -45.45 -16.13
C PRO A 556 46.09 -44.50 -15.21
N SER A 557 45.72 -44.39 -13.93
CA SER A 557 46.61 -44.69 -12.76
C SER A 557 46.01 -44.31 -11.39
N ARG A 558 46.59 -44.86 -10.31
CA ARG A 558 46.21 -44.76 -8.88
C ARG A 558 47.50 -44.95 -8.04
N PRO A 559 47.61 -44.54 -6.74
CA PRO A 559 46.91 -45.26 -5.67
C PRO A 559 46.58 -44.54 -4.33
N SER A 560 45.44 -44.94 -3.76
CA SER A 560 45.22 -45.37 -2.36
C SER A 560 45.91 -44.72 -1.14
N ARG A 561 45.08 -44.28 -0.17
CA ARG A 561 45.13 -44.74 1.24
C ARG A 561 43.76 -44.53 1.95
N GLY A 562 43.29 -45.56 2.68
CA GLY A 562 42.25 -45.45 3.71
C GLY A 562 42.89 -45.71 5.10
N PRO A 563 42.26 -46.46 6.04
CA PRO A 563 40.91 -47.06 5.99
C PRO A 563 40.11 -47.17 7.33
N LEU A 564 38.78 -47.43 7.25
CA LEU A 564 37.94 -48.22 8.22
C LEU A 564 37.78 -47.69 9.70
N CYS A 565 36.79 -48.04 10.54
CA CYS A 565 35.46 -48.71 10.45
C CYS A 565 34.53 -48.15 11.59
N PHE A 566 33.57 -48.76 12.33
CA PHE A 566 32.85 -50.05 12.54
C PHE A 566 31.59 -49.71 13.42
N HIS A 567 30.46 -50.44 13.58
CA HIS A 567 29.78 -51.47 12.78
C HIS A 567 28.30 -51.72 13.24
N LYS A 568 27.63 -52.68 12.57
CA LYS A 568 26.44 -53.55 12.87
C LYS A 568 25.79 -53.49 14.29
N SER A 569 24.45 -53.47 14.46
CA SER A 569 23.35 -54.44 14.10
C SER A 569 23.35 -55.73 14.96
N ARG A 570 22.26 -56.46 15.29
CA ARG A 570 20.91 -56.69 14.69
C ARG A 570 20.00 -57.37 15.78
N ILE A 571 18.70 -57.66 15.60
CA ILE A 571 18.09 -58.90 15.05
C ILE A 571 16.53 -58.76 15.03
N ARG A 572 15.82 -59.65 14.30
CA ARG A 572 14.37 -59.72 13.96
C ARG A 572 13.70 -60.96 14.65
N PRO A 573 12.61 -61.64 14.19
CA PRO A 573 11.64 -61.46 13.07
C PRO A 573 10.27 -60.93 13.58
N LEU A 574 9.09 -61.06 12.96
CA LEU A 574 8.52 -61.60 11.68
C LEU A 574 7.38 -60.60 11.26
N GLY A 575 6.65 -60.62 10.12
CA GLY A 575 6.42 -61.55 9.01
C GLY A 575 5.17 -62.44 9.24
N PRO A 576 4.49 -62.95 8.19
CA PRO A 576 4.70 -62.80 6.73
C PRO A 576 3.59 -61.89 6.09
N ASP A 577 3.18 -61.88 4.81
CA ASP A 577 3.60 -62.57 3.57
C ASP A 577 3.40 -61.65 2.30
N THR A 578 2.93 -62.21 1.17
CA THR A 578 3.12 -61.76 -0.24
C THR A 578 2.10 -62.51 -1.17
N PRO A 579 2.13 -62.54 -2.54
CA PRO A 579 2.92 -61.79 -3.56
C PRO A 579 2.20 -61.34 -4.91
N MET A 580 2.70 -60.23 -5.50
CA MET A 580 3.14 -60.02 -6.93
C MET A 580 2.26 -60.08 -8.22
N ARG A 581 2.71 -59.25 -9.22
CA ARG A 581 2.61 -59.31 -10.72
C ARG A 581 1.24 -59.00 -11.37
N GLY A 582 1.10 -58.25 -12.49
CA GLY A 582 2.03 -57.68 -13.47
C GLY A 582 1.38 -57.57 -14.88
N PHE A 583 1.86 -56.65 -15.73
CA PHE A 583 1.71 -56.57 -17.21
C PHE A 583 0.34 -56.27 -17.90
N VAL A 584 0.28 -55.08 -18.54
CA VAL A 584 0.10 -54.83 -20.01
C VAL A 584 -1.27 -55.02 -20.72
N ASP A 585 -1.63 -53.94 -21.43
CA ASP A 585 -2.46 -53.70 -22.64
C ASP A 585 -3.96 -54.09 -22.79
N ASP A 586 -4.71 -53.04 -23.18
CA ASP A 586 -5.68 -52.95 -24.30
C ASP A 586 -7.17 -53.37 -24.25
N LEU A 587 -7.91 -52.60 -25.06
CA LEU A 587 -9.14 -52.89 -25.83
C LEU A 587 -10.52 -53.09 -25.15
N ASP A 588 -11.26 -51.95 -25.12
CA ASP A 588 -12.39 -51.67 -26.04
C ASP A 588 -13.87 -51.86 -25.62
N SER A 589 -14.72 -51.05 -26.27
CA SER A 589 -16.15 -51.22 -26.56
C SER A 589 -17.22 -51.09 -25.46
N SER A 590 -17.88 -49.92 -25.49
CA SER A 590 -19.34 -49.71 -25.42
C SER A 590 -20.13 -50.01 -24.12
N GLY A 591 -21.18 -49.25 -23.75
CA GLY A 591 -21.67 -47.96 -24.30
C GLY A 591 -23.19 -47.92 -24.49
N PHE A 592 -23.87 -46.98 -23.83
CA PHE A 592 -25.24 -46.59 -24.13
C PHE A 592 -25.47 -45.10 -23.84
N GLN A 593 -26.24 -44.44 -24.68
CA GLN A 593 -26.59 -43.03 -24.55
C GLN A 593 -27.88 -42.86 -23.74
N SER A 594 -27.99 -41.74 -23.02
CA SER A 594 -29.27 -41.07 -22.74
C SER A 594 -29.01 -39.57 -22.77
N GLU A 595 -29.92 -38.81 -23.34
CA GLU A 595 -29.69 -37.41 -23.70
C GLU A 595 -29.83 -36.47 -22.50
N PHE A 596 -29.01 -35.42 -22.46
CA PHE A 596 -29.20 -34.25 -21.60
C PHE A 596 -29.20 -32.99 -22.46
N SER A 597 -30.23 -32.16 -22.32
CA SER A 597 -30.37 -30.90 -23.05
C SER A 597 -30.98 -29.82 -22.16
N SER A 598 -30.15 -28.88 -21.70
CA SER A 598 -30.50 -27.46 -21.62
C SER A 598 -29.31 -26.60 -21.14
N TYR A 599 -28.91 -25.67 -22.01
CA TYR A 599 -28.27 -24.38 -21.73
C TYR A 599 -27.42 -24.19 -20.45
N ALA A 600 -26.09 -24.23 -20.64
CA ALA A 600 -25.15 -23.43 -19.85
C ALA A 600 -24.49 -22.40 -20.77
N MET A 601 -24.61 -21.10 -20.48
CA MET A 601 -23.77 -20.08 -21.10
C MET A 601 -22.46 -19.97 -20.32
N GLN A 602 -21.32 -20.13 -20.99
CA GLN A 602 -20.02 -19.82 -20.42
C GLN A 602 -19.66 -18.36 -20.71
N PRO A 603 -19.24 -17.57 -19.70
CA PRO A 603 -18.41 -16.39 -19.93
C PRO A 603 -17.04 -16.83 -20.44
N SER A 604 -16.56 -16.27 -21.54
CA SER A 604 -15.21 -16.54 -22.04
C SER A 604 -14.17 -15.72 -21.28
N SER A 605 -13.06 -16.35 -20.86
CA SER A 605 -12.01 -15.69 -20.04
C SER A 605 -11.36 -14.47 -20.71
N GLU A 606 -11.41 -14.37 -22.05
CA GLU A 606 -10.90 -13.21 -22.80
C GLU A 606 -11.79 -11.97 -22.71
N ALA A 607 -13.03 -12.09 -22.22
CA ALA A 607 -13.95 -10.96 -22.06
C ALA A 607 -13.54 -10.05 -20.89
N SER A 608 -13.31 -10.64 -19.71
CA SER A 608 -12.92 -9.93 -18.48
C SER A 608 -11.62 -9.14 -18.64
N GLU A 609 -10.59 -9.72 -19.28
CA GLU A 609 -9.34 -9.01 -19.54
C GLU A 609 -9.56 -7.77 -20.45
N LYS A 610 -10.39 -7.88 -21.49
CA LYS A 610 -10.73 -6.75 -22.37
C LYS A 610 -11.54 -5.69 -21.66
N GLU A 611 -12.56 -6.08 -20.90
CA GLU A 611 -13.47 -5.18 -20.20
C GLU A 611 -12.71 -4.29 -19.20
N TRP A 612 -11.67 -4.81 -18.55
CA TRP A 612 -10.77 -4.02 -17.70
C TRP A 612 -9.90 -3.03 -18.50
N TRP A 613 -9.34 -3.44 -19.64
CA TRP A 613 -8.58 -2.51 -20.51
C TRP A 613 -9.45 -1.42 -21.12
N GLU A 614 -10.67 -1.75 -21.58
CA GLU A 614 -11.65 -0.77 -22.07
C GLU A 614 -12.09 0.19 -20.95
N THR A 615 -12.16 -0.28 -19.70
CA THR A 615 -12.40 0.56 -18.51
C THR A 615 -11.21 1.49 -18.21
N GLN A 616 -9.95 1.05 -18.39
CA GLN A 616 -8.77 1.92 -18.25
C GLN A 616 -8.68 2.97 -19.37
N GLU A 617 -8.97 2.62 -20.64
CA GLU A 617 -8.86 3.54 -21.77
C GLU A 617 -9.99 4.60 -21.84
N ARG A 618 -11.13 4.37 -21.19
CA ARG A 618 -12.26 5.33 -21.10
C ARG A 618 -12.00 6.60 -20.28
N GLY A 619 -10.77 6.83 -19.77
CA GLY A 619 -10.38 7.91 -18.84
C GLY A 619 -10.64 9.38 -19.23
N ASN A 620 -11.39 9.68 -20.29
CA ASN A 620 -11.93 11.02 -20.60
C ASN A 620 -13.46 11.10 -20.61
N GLN A 621 -14.18 9.97 -20.66
CA GLN A 621 -15.64 9.97 -20.60
C GLN A 621 -16.12 10.20 -19.15
N VAL A 622 -17.35 10.70 -19.00
CA VAL A 622 -17.99 10.85 -17.70
C VAL A 622 -18.76 9.56 -17.45
N VAL A 623 -18.46 8.90 -16.32
CA VAL A 623 -19.24 7.76 -15.81
C VAL A 623 -20.72 8.12 -15.86
N THR A 624 -21.46 7.47 -16.75
CA THR A 624 -22.91 7.60 -16.83
C THR A 624 -23.55 6.92 -15.62
N ALA A 625 -24.80 7.25 -15.29
CA ALA A 625 -25.51 6.59 -14.18
C ALA A 625 -25.57 5.05 -14.37
N ASP A 626 -25.44 4.61 -15.62
CA ASP A 626 -25.44 3.21 -16.06
C ASP A 626 -24.11 2.45 -15.80
N GLU A 627 -23.06 3.13 -15.32
CA GLU A 627 -21.70 2.57 -15.13
C GLU A 627 -21.27 2.57 -13.65
N ILE A 628 -22.12 2.06 -12.74
CA ILE A 628 -21.77 1.89 -11.32
C ILE A 628 -21.44 0.44 -11.00
N GLY A 629 -20.31 0.26 -10.33
CA GLY A 629 -19.79 -0.99 -9.79
C GLY A 629 -18.59 -0.72 -8.89
N GLN A 630 -17.96 -1.79 -8.40
CA GLN A 630 -16.92 -1.74 -7.35
C GLN A 630 -15.60 -1.03 -7.73
N VAL A 631 -15.46 -0.50 -8.95
CA VAL A 631 -14.25 0.17 -9.47
C VAL A 631 -14.57 1.61 -9.86
N GLY A 632 -13.84 2.58 -9.30
CA GLY A 632 -14.03 3.99 -9.60
C GLY A 632 -13.39 4.46 -10.91
N PRO A 633 -13.76 5.66 -11.40
CA PRO A 633 -13.05 6.33 -12.48
C PRO A 633 -11.66 6.77 -12.02
N ARG A 634 -10.65 6.45 -12.81
CA ARG A 634 -9.27 6.93 -12.61
C ARG A 634 -9.17 8.40 -13.02
N VAL A 635 -9.02 9.31 -12.05
CA VAL A 635 -9.03 10.76 -12.28
C VAL A 635 -7.82 11.46 -11.67
N SER A 636 -7.48 12.64 -12.19
CA SER A 636 -6.51 13.53 -11.55
C SER A 636 -7.12 14.18 -10.31
N CYS A 637 -6.36 14.15 -9.22
CA CYS A 637 -6.69 14.77 -7.94
C CYS A 637 -5.62 15.79 -7.53
N HIS A 638 -5.98 16.69 -6.62
CA HIS A 638 -5.01 17.13 -5.63
C HIS A 638 -4.99 16.05 -4.54
N CYS A 639 -3.84 15.46 -4.29
CA CYS A 639 -3.75 14.27 -3.45
C CYS A 639 -2.61 14.44 -2.41
N GLN A 640 -2.90 14.24 -1.13
CA GLN A 640 -1.94 14.44 -0.03
C GLN A 640 -1.89 13.21 0.87
N VAL A 641 -0.70 12.65 1.07
CA VAL A 641 -0.48 11.57 2.05
C VAL A 641 -0.52 12.14 3.46
N ILE A 642 -1.18 11.43 4.36
CA ILE A 642 -1.34 11.72 5.79
C ILE A 642 -1.09 10.43 6.58
N ARG A 643 -0.62 10.54 7.83
CA ARG A 643 -0.27 9.37 8.65
C ARG A 643 -0.35 9.65 10.15
N SER A 644 -0.43 8.56 10.91
CA SER A 644 -0.21 8.53 12.35
C SER A 644 1.12 7.81 12.59
N VAL A 645 2.15 8.50 13.11
CA VAL A 645 3.46 7.90 13.45
C VAL A 645 4.14 8.59 14.62
N SER A 646 5.10 7.90 15.26
CA SER A 646 5.93 8.46 16.31
C SER A 646 7.32 7.79 16.38
N GLN A 647 8.08 8.18 17.41
CA GLN A 647 9.41 7.62 17.73
C GLN A 647 9.44 6.09 17.73
N TRP A 648 8.41 5.39 18.22
CA TRP A 648 8.45 3.93 18.30
C TRP A 648 8.17 3.26 16.95
N SER A 649 7.31 3.85 16.11
CA SER A 649 6.79 3.20 14.90
C SER A 649 7.54 3.56 13.61
N ALA A 650 8.08 4.78 13.53
CA ALA A 650 8.84 5.28 12.37
C ALA A 650 10.16 5.99 12.73
N GLY A 651 10.49 6.10 14.04
CA GLY A 651 11.74 6.70 14.49
C GLY A 651 11.82 8.23 14.42
N THR A 652 10.70 8.91 14.16
CA THR A 652 10.59 10.38 14.03
C THR A 652 10.96 11.11 15.32
N SER A 653 11.32 12.39 15.21
CA SER A 653 11.67 13.25 16.37
C SER A 653 10.46 13.86 17.07
N GLN A 654 9.32 13.82 16.40
CA GLN A 654 8.02 14.30 16.90
C GLN A 654 6.94 13.30 16.54
N ILE A 655 5.81 13.36 17.25
CA ILE A 655 4.59 12.66 16.86
C ILE A 655 4.04 13.35 15.61
N GLU A 656 3.49 12.57 14.68
CA GLU A 656 2.71 13.05 13.56
C GLU A 656 1.30 12.46 13.68
N GLU A 657 0.30 13.33 13.77
CA GLU A 657 -1.14 13.02 13.88
C GLU A 657 -1.90 13.64 12.70
N SER A 658 -1.28 13.63 11.50
CA SER A 658 -1.77 14.39 10.35
C SER A 658 -3.11 13.90 9.81
N ILE A 659 -3.51 12.66 10.14
CA ILE A 659 -4.87 12.13 9.92
C ILE A 659 -5.91 12.79 10.84
N HIS A 660 -5.62 12.90 12.15
CA HIS A 660 -6.54 13.52 13.12
C HIS A 660 -6.77 15.00 12.80
N ASN A 661 -5.69 15.72 12.47
CA ASN A 661 -5.75 17.11 12.03
C ASN A 661 -6.54 17.28 10.71
N ALA A 662 -6.44 16.33 9.78
CA ALA A 662 -7.23 16.33 8.55
C ALA A 662 -8.72 16.13 8.83
N TYR A 663 -9.11 15.07 9.56
CA TYR A 663 -10.51 14.82 9.96
C TYR A 663 -11.14 16.08 10.59
N CYS A 664 -10.57 16.59 11.69
CA CYS A 664 -11.15 17.72 12.42
C CYS A 664 -11.28 18.97 11.55
N SER A 665 -10.21 19.34 10.82
CA SER A 665 -10.18 20.57 10.04
C SER A 665 -11.12 20.52 8.83
N LEU A 666 -11.37 19.34 8.27
CA LEU A 666 -12.28 19.14 7.15
C LEU A 666 -13.75 19.08 7.61
N ILE A 667 -14.05 18.39 8.72
CA ILE A 667 -15.39 18.35 9.32
C ILE A 667 -15.84 19.76 9.75
N GLU A 668 -14.97 20.54 10.39
CA GLU A 668 -15.29 21.94 10.73
C GLU A 668 -15.49 22.84 9.48
N ARG A 669 -15.04 22.42 8.29
CA ARG A 669 -15.15 23.20 7.03
C ARG A 669 -16.30 22.79 6.12
N ALA A 670 -16.82 21.57 6.21
CA ALA A 670 -17.90 21.06 5.37
C ALA A 670 -19.07 22.05 5.24
N GLU A 671 -19.75 22.10 4.09
CA GLU A 671 -20.84 23.05 3.80
C GLU A 671 -22.23 22.40 3.89
N HIS A 672 -22.37 21.15 3.44
CA HIS A 672 -23.64 20.45 3.25
C HIS A 672 -23.71 19.09 3.95
N TYR A 673 -22.68 18.24 3.86
CA TYR A 673 -22.68 16.96 4.58
C TYR A 673 -21.29 16.37 4.83
N VAL A 674 -21.25 15.45 5.79
CA VAL A 674 -20.13 14.54 6.06
C VAL A 674 -20.69 13.12 6.05
N TYR A 675 -20.19 12.26 5.17
CA TYR A 675 -20.45 10.81 5.16
C TYR A 675 -19.20 10.09 5.67
N ILE A 676 -19.37 9.21 6.65
CA ILE A 676 -18.28 8.44 7.27
C ILE A 676 -18.67 6.98 7.30
N GLU A 677 -17.76 6.11 6.84
CA GLU A 677 -17.79 4.69 7.17
C GLU A 677 -16.57 4.39 8.02
N ASN A 678 -16.77 3.76 9.19
CA ASN A 678 -15.65 3.42 10.05
C ASN A 678 -15.88 2.14 10.87
N GLN A 679 -14.83 1.34 11.05
CA GLN A 679 -14.85 0.17 11.93
C GLN A 679 -15.15 0.51 13.40
N PHE A 680 -14.73 1.70 13.87
CA PHE A 680 -14.98 2.16 15.22
C PHE A 680 -15.38 3.64 15.22
N PHE A 681 -16.29 4.03 16.11
CA PHE A 681 -16.66 5.42 16.33
C PHE A 681 -16.53 5.77 17.82
N ILE A 682 -15.28 6.04 18.23
CA ILE A 682 -14.89 6.28 19.62
C ILE A 682 -14.13 7.62 19.69
N SER A 683 -14.74 8.64 20.30
CA SER A 683 -14.23 10.01 20.24
C SER A 683 -14.74 10.86 21.41
N GLY A 684 -14.04 11.93 21.75
CA GLY A 684 -14.36 12.79 22.90
C GLY A 684 -14.72 14.23 22.50
N LEU A 685 -15.70 14.81 23.18
CA LEU A 685 -15.89 16.27 23.22
C LEU A 685 -14.71 16.95 23.95
N SER A 686 -14.58 18.27 23.82
CA SER A 686 -13.54 19.06 24.49
C SER A 686 -13.51 18.94 26.02
N SER A 687 -14.62 18.54 26.64
CA SER A 687 -14.77 18.25 28.08
C SER A 687 -14.38 16.81 28.48
N ASP A 688 -13.94 15.97 27.54
CA ASP A 688 -13.54 14.59 27.79
C ASP A 688 -12.01 14.49 27.97
N GLU A 689 -11.55 14.28 29.20
CA GLU A 689 -10.13 14.06 29.50
C GLU A 689 -9.66 12.64 29.17
N MET A 690 -10.60 11.69 28.98
CA MET A 690 -10.31 10.26 28.88
C MET A 690 -10.06 9.83 27.43
N ILE A 691 -10.96 10.19 26.51
CA ILE A 691 -10.76 10.04 25.07
C ILE A 691 -10.20 11.37 24.55
N GLN A 692 -9.04 11.33 23.88
CA GLN A 692 -8.28 12.55 23.55
C GLN A 692 -8.52 13.05 22.12
N ASN A 693 -8.87 12.17 21.19
CA ASN A 693 -9.22 12.57 19.83
C ASN A 693 -10.53 13.39 19.80
N ARG A 694 -10.65 14.27 18.80
CA ARG A 694 -11.63 15.38 18.77
C ARG A 694 -12.57 15.36 17.55
N ILE A 695 -12.79 14.18 16.96
CA ILE A 695 -13.75 14.01 15.86
C ILE A 695 -15.17 14.36 16.32
N LEU A 696 -15.54 13.94 17.53
CA LEU A 696 -16.84 14.25 18.13
C LEU A 696 -17.04 15.76 18.35
N GLU A 697 -16.01 16.44 18.85
CA GLU A 697 -16.00 17.90 19.03
C GLU A 697 -16.15 18.64 17.70
N ALA A 698 -15.45 18.21 16.65
CA ALA A 698 -15.55 18.79 15.30
C ALA A 698 -16.97 18.61 14.72
N LEU A 699 -17.55 17.40 14.82
CA LEU A 699 -18.93 17.12 14.41
C LEU A 699 -19.95 17.94 15.20
N TYR A 700 -19.82 17.98 16.53
CA TYR A 700 -20.69 18.76 17.42
C TYR A 700 -20.68 20.26 17.04
N ARG A 701 -19.50 20.87 16.92
CA ARG A 701 -19.35 22.26 16.46
C ARG A 701 -19.96 22.49 15.09
N ARG A 702 -19.72 21.56 14.16
CA ARG A 702 -20.22 21.68 12.79
C ARG A 702 -21.74 21.63 12.72
N ILE A 703 -22.36 20.74 13.48
CA ILE A 703 -23.81 20.60 13.59
C ILE A 703 -24.40 21.85 14.28
N MET A 704 -23.80 22.31 15.38
CA MET A 704 -24.24 23.54 16.06
C MET A 704 -24.12 24.78 15.16
N ARG A 705 -23.11 24.85 14.28
CA ARG A 705 -23.06 25.90 13.24
C ARG A 705 -24.26 25.83 12.29
N ALA A 706 -24.57 24.64 11.74
CA ALA A 706 -25.72 24.47 10.86
C ALA A 706 -27.03 24.87 11.53
N HIS A 707 -27.23 24.43 12.77
CA HIS A 707 -28.41 24.72 13.58
C HIS A 707 -28.58 26.23 13.81
N ASN A 708 -27.51 26.91 14.25
CA ASN A 708 -27.54 28.34 14.52
C ASN A 708 -27.69 29.19 13.25
N GLU A 709 -27.19 28.71 12.10
CA GLU A 709 -27.37 29.34 10.79
C GLU A 709 -28.70 29.00 10.11
N GLY A 710 -29.52 28.10 10.68
CA GLY A 710 -30.76 27.62 10.09
C GLY A 710 -30.58 26.81 8.79
N ARG A 711 -29.39 26.22 8.58
CA ARG A 711 -29.02 25.52 7.34
C ARG A 711 -29.18 24.01 7.47
N CYS A 712 -29.55 23.36 6.36
CA CYS A 712 -29.46 21.92 6.23
C CYS A 712 -27.99 21.47 6.33
N PHE A 713 -27.72 20.46 7.16
CA PHE A 713 -26.45 19.76 7.22
C PHE A 713 -26.67 18.32 7.70
N ARG A 714 -25.99 17.33 7.11
CA ARG A 714 -26.09 15.92 7.52
C ARG A 714 -24.73 15.35 7.93
N ALA A 715 -24.68 14.60 9.03
CA ALA A 715 -23.57 13.74 9.42
C ALA A 715 -24.07 12.28 9.42
N ILE A 716 -23.69 11.53 8.39
CA ILE A 716 -24.20 10.19 8.10
C ILE A 716 -23.08 9.19 8.42
N ILE A 717 -23.31 8.31 9.39
CA ILE A 717 -22.27 7.48 9.99
C ILE A 717 -22.65 6.01 9.87
N VAL A 718 -21.85 5.23 9.14
CA VAL A 718 -22.03 3.78 8.95
C VAL A 718 -20.91 3.04 9.69
N ILE A 719 -21.29 2.12 10.57
CA ILE A 719 -20.40 1.43 11.53
C ILE A 719 -20.82 -0.04 11.69
N PRO A 720 -19.92 -0.97 12.03
CA PRO A 720 -20.29 -2.38 12.21
C PRO A 720 -21.23 -2.53 13.41
N LEU A 721 -22.25 -3.37 13.27
CA LEU A 721 -23.29 -3.57 14.29
C LEU A 721 -22.69 -4.09 15.60
N LEU A 722 -21.73 -5.02 15.51
CA LEU A 722 -20.96 -5.57 16.62
C LEU A 722 -19.45 -5.62 16.30
N PRO A 723 -18.57 -5.38 17.28
CA PRO A 723 -17.14 -5.60 17.13
C PRO A 723 -16.80 -7.04 16.69
N GLY A 724 -15.99 -7.18 15.63
CA GLY A 724 -15.66 -8.45 14.99
C GLY A 724 -14.61 -9.29 15.72
N PHE A 725 -14.81 -9.51 17.02
CA PHE A 725 -13.99 -10.39 17.86
C PHE A 725 -14.79 -11.63 18.28
N GLN A 726 -14.09 -12.71 18.65
CA GLN A 726 -14.70 -13.98 19.05
C GLN A 726 -15.56 -13.88 20.32
N GLY A 727 -16.74 -14.50 20.27
CA GLY A 727 -17.66 -14.66 21.41
C GLY A 727 -18.91 -13.77 21.39
N GLY A 728 -19.98 -14.28 21.99
CA GLY A 728 -21.25 -13.59 22.17
C GLY A 728 -21.19 -12.51 23.24
N VAL A 729 -22.03 -11.48 23.11
CA VAL A 729 -21.96 -10.25 23.95
C VAL A 729 -21.95 -10.56 25.46
N ASP A 730 -22.62 -11.61 25.92
CA ASP A 730 -22.70 -11.99 27.33
C ASP A 730 -21.76 -13.16 27.73
N ASP A 731 -20.93 -13.66 26.82
CA ASP A 731 -19.95 -14.72 27.11
C ASP A 731 -18.80 -14.18 27.99
N SER A 732 -18.23 -15.04 28.83
CA SER A 732 -17.09 -14.70 29.70
C SER A 732 -15.78 -14.44 28.94
N GLY A 733 -15.68 -14.89 27.69
CA GLY A 733 -14.54 -14.62 26.80
C GLY A 733 -14.69 -13.35 25.94
N ALA A 734 -15.85 -12.70 25.96
CA ALA A 734 -16.19 -11.59 25.06
C ALA A 734 -16.09 -10.19 25.73
N ALA A 735 -15.29 -10.05 26.79
CA ALA A 735 -15.17 -8.78 27.50
C ALA A 735 -14.61 -7.66 26.60
N SER A 736 -13.71 -7.99 25.67
CA SER A 736 -13.26 -7.10 24.59
C SER A 736 -14.40 -6.56 23.71
N VAL A 737 -15.39 -7.39 23.34
CA VAL A 737 -16.56 -6.97 22.55
C VAL A 737 -17.36 -5.92 23.33
N ARG A 738 -17.70 -6.22 24.60
CA ARG A 738 -18.46 -5.30 25.46
C ARG A 738 -17.69 -4.01 25.74
N ALA A 739 -16.38 -4.08 25.97
CA ALA A 739 -15.54 -2.92 26.23
C ALA A 739 -15.56 -1.91 25.06
N ILE A 740 -15.47 -2.40 23.82
CA ILE A 740 -15.57 -1.55 22.62
C ILE A 740 -16.99 -0.99 22.47
N MET A 741 -18.02 -1.81 22.67
CA MET A 741 -19.42 -1.34 22.70
C MET A 741 -19.63 -0.22 23.74
N HIS A 742 -19.04 -0.34 24.93
CA HIS A 742 -19.13 0.70 25.98
C HIS A 742 -18.62 2.05 25.47
N TRP A 743 -17.41 2.08 24.88
CA TRP A 743 -16.81 3.32 24.37
C TRP A 743 -17.54 3.89 23.16
N GLN A 744 -18.03 3.04 22.25
CA GLN A 744 -18.81 3.45 21.09
C GLN A 744 -20.17 4.04 21.53
N TYR A 745 -20.91 3.36 22.41
CA TYR A 745 -22.16 3.89 22.95
C TYR A 745 -21.95 5.15 23.80
N ARG A 746 -20.87 5.26 24.58
CA ARG A 746 -20.51 6.49 25.32
C ARG A 746 -20.20 7.66 24.39
N THR A 747 -19.67 7.39 23.20
CA THR A 747 -19.43 8.40 22.15
C THR A 747 -20.76 8.84 21.51
N ILE A 748 -21.65 7.89 21.23
CA ILE A 748 -22.90 8.11 20.48
C ILE A 748 -24.03 8.67 21.37
N CYS A 749 -24.49 7.92 22.38
CA CYS A 749 -25.74 8.21 23.12
C CYS A 749 -25.69 8.11 24.66
N ARG A 750 -24.68 7.49 25.27
CA ARG A 750 -24.70 7.14 26.70
C ARG A 750 -23.89 8.10 27.56
N GLY A 751 -24.61 8.94 28.31
CA GLY A 751 -24.07 9.84 29.32
C GLY A 751 -23.61 11.20 28.78
N GLN A 752 -23.16 12.06 29.71
CA GLN A 752 -22.91 13.49 29.49
C GLN A 752 -21.83 13.84 28.45
N HIS A 753 -20.98 12.88 28.05
CA HIS A 753 -19.93 13.09 27.05
C HIS A 753 -20.36 12.69 25.62
N SER A 754 -21.55 12.10 25.47
CA SER A 754 -22.04 11.60 24.18
C SER A 754 -22.61 12.71 23.30
N ILE A 755 -22.46 12.57 21.97
CA ILE A 755 -22.88 13.61 21.02
C ILE A 755 -24.39 13.78 20.97
N LEU A 756 -25.18 12.70 21.00
CA LEU A 756 -26.63 12.80 20.96
C LEU A 756 -27.21 13.43 22.24
N HIS A 757 -26.62 13.18 23.42
CA HIS A 757 -27.04 13.85 24.66
C HIS A 757 -26.84 15.37 24.59
N ASN A 758 -25.64 15.81 24.18
CA ASN A 758 -25.29 17.23 24.11
C ASN A 758 -26.06 17.97 23.00
N LEU A 759 -26.27 17.33 21.84
CA LEU A 759 -27.09 17.92 20.77
C LEU A 759 -28.58 17.95 21.13
N TYR A 760 -29.14 16.88 21.70
CA TYR A 760 -30.57 16.83 22.04
C TYR A 760 -30.95 17.89 23.09
N ALA A 761 -30.04 18.20 24.02
CA ALA A 761 -30.23 19.28 25.01
C ALA A 761 -30.39 20.69 24.41
N LEU A 762 -29.97 20.90 23.15
CA LEU A 762 -30.00 22.21 22.47
C LEU A 762 -30.92 22.21 21.23
N VAL A 763 -30.81 21.17 20.40
CA VAL A 763 -31.53 20.99 19.12
C VAL A 763 -32.91 20.34 19.32
N GLY A 764 -33.11 19.65 20.44
CA GLY A 764 -34.32 18.88 20.75
C GLY A 764 -34.49 17.65 19.84
N PRO A 765 -35.73 17.20 19.60
CA PRO A 765 -36.03 16.02 18.79
C PRO A 765 -35.40 16.02 17.39
N ARG A 766 -35.17 17.19 16.79
CA ARG A 766 -34.57 17.35 15.45
C ARG A 766 -33.09 16.94 15.35
N VAL A 767 -32.46 16.41 16.40
CA VAL A 767 -31.07 15.93 16.33
C VAL A 767 -30.85 14.93 15.17
N HIS A 768 -31.84 14.09 14.86
CA HIS A 768 -31.79 13.12 13.76
C HIS A 768 -31.85 13.74 12.35
N ASP A 769 -32.26 15.00 12.21
CA ASP A 769 -32.08 15.74 10.95
C ASP A 769 -30.60 16.02 10.67
N TYR A 770 -29.76 16.12 11.71
CA TYR A 770 -28.35 16.53 11.59
C TYR A 770 -27.35 15.39 11.71
N ILE A 771 -27.63 14.36 12.50
CA ILE A 771 -26.71 13.23 12.71
C ILE A 771 -27.47 11.91 12.88
N SER A 772 -26.98 10.87 12.20
CA SER A 772 -27.62 9.55 12.18
C SER A 772 -26.60 8.41 12.03
N PHE A 773 -26.96 7.24 12.58
CA PHE A 773 -26.08 6.09 12.74
C PHE A 773 -26.70 4.83 12.13
N TYR A 774 -25.92 4.09 11.36
CA TYR A 774 -26.33 2.91 10.60
C TYR A 774 -25.31 1.79 10.70
N GLY A 775 -25.73 0.58 10.37
CA GLY A 775 -24.83 -0.53 10.05
C GLY A 775 -25.31 -1.26 8.81
N LEU A 776 -24.63 -2.35 8.45
CA LEU A 776 -24.93 -3.15 7.28
C LEU A 776 -25.22 -4.62 7.66
N ARG A 777 -26.14 -5.28 6.96
CA ARG A 777 -26.55 -6.67 7.21
C ARG A 777 -26.97 -7.38 5.92
N ALA A 778 -26.54 -8.62 5.76
CA ALA A 778 -26.88 -9.49 4.64
C ALA A 778 -27.68 -10.72 5.09
N HIS A 779 -28.27 -11.42 4.12
CA HIS A 779 -28.94 -12.71 4.29
C HIS A 779 -28.78 -13.57 3.04
N GLY A 780 -29.13 -14.85 3.16
CA GLY A 780 -29.11 -15.81 2.06
C GLY A 780 -29.29 -17.23 2.58
N ARG A 781 -29.30 -18.23 1.69
CA ARG A 781 -29.22 -19.64 2.09
C ARG A 781 -27.74 -20.05 2.22
N LEU A 782 -27.41 -20.92 3.17
CA LEU A 782 -26.03 -21.41 3.32
C LEU A 782 -25.58 -22.32 2.16
N PHE A 783 -26.56 -22.99 1.52
CA PHE A 783 -26.42 -23.87 0.36
C PHE A 783 -27.81 -24.13 -0.26
N ASP A 784 -27.87 -24.79 -1.42
CA ASP A 784 -29.12 -25.16 -2.08
C ASP A 784 -30.01 -26.06 -1.20
N GLY A 785 -31.24 -25.60 -0.92
CA GLY A 785 -32.15 -26.26 0.03
C GLY A 785 -31.71 -26.16 1.50
N GLY A 786 -30.64 -25.43 1.81
CA GLY A 786 -30.14 -25.20 3.15
C GLY A 786 -30.92 -24.16 3.95
N PRO A 787 -30.57 -23.98 5.24
CA PRO A 787 -31.18 -22.99 6.11
C PRO A 787 -30.89 -21.58 5.62
N ILE A 788 -31.85 -20.68 5.87
CA ILE A 788 -31.71 -19.25 5.60
C ILE A 788 -30.96 -18.64 6.80
N ALA A 789 -29.92 -17.87 6.51
CA ALA A 789 -29.06 -17.24 7.49
C ALA A 789 -28.96 -15.72 7.27
N SER A 790 -28.56 -15.00 8.32
CA SER A 790 -28.16 -13.60 8.26
C SER A 790 -26.89 -13.37 9.09
N SER A 791 -26.04 -12.49 8.59
CA SER A 791 -24.81 -12.06 9.24
C SER A 791 -24.70 -10.54 9.11
N GLN A 792 -24.02 -9.87 10.04
CA GLN A 792 -23.68 -8.46 9.83
C GLN A 792 -22.71 -8.38 8.64
N VAL A 793 -22.87 -7.39 7.78
CA VAL A 793 -21.79 -7.00 6.86
C VAL A 793 -20.84 -6.13 7.69
N TYR A 794 -19.63 -6.62 7.91
CA TYR A 794 -18.69 -6.00 8.81
C TYR A 794 -18.02 -4.81 8.12
N VAL A 795 -18.54 -3.62 8.40
CA VAL A 795 -17.98 -2.33 7.97
C VAL A 795 -16.57 -2.20 8.53
N HIS A 796 -15.58 -2.52 7.71
CA HIS A 796 -14.17 -2.35 8.00
C HIS A 796 -13.57 -1.13 7.28
N SER A 797 -14.30 -0.49 6.36
CA SER A 797 -13.96 0.83 5.79
C SER A 797 -13.37 1.79 6.82
N LYS A 798 -12.46 2.68 6.38
CA LYS A 798 -12.04 3.87 7.13
C LYS A 798 -12.04 5.08 6.19
N ILE A 799 -13.23 5.59 5.89
CA ILE A 799 -13.41 6.66 4.90
C ILE A 799 -14.20 7.84 5.44
N MET A 800 -13.99 8.99 4.80
CA MET A 800 -14.80 10.19 4.96
C MET A 800 -14.99 10.87 3.60
N ILE A 801 -16.22 11.21 3.25
CA ILE A 801 -16.59 11.96 2.04
C ILE A 801 -17.32 13.24 2.47
N ILE A 802 -16.95 14.38 1.87
CA ILE A 802 -17.47 15.70 2.22
C ILE A 802 -17.93 16.42 0.96
N ASP A 803 -19.18 16.89 1.00
CA ASP A 803 -19.83 17.75 0.00
C ASP A 803 -19.72 17.28 -1.46
N ASP A 804 -19.61 15.96 -1.68
CA ASP A 804 -19.26 15.31 -2.95
C ASP A 804 -18.02 15.97 -3.63
N ARG A 805 -17.00 16.42 -2.88
CA ARG A 805 -15.78 17.07 -3.42
C ARG A 805 -14.46 16.63 -2.81
N ILE A 806 -14.48 16.15 -1.57
CA ILE A 806 -13.29 15.77 -0.83
C ILE A 806 -13.52 14.37 -0.25
N THR A 807 -12.60 13.46 -0.52
CA THR A 807 -12.61 12.10 -0.01
C THR A 807 -11.31 11.80 0.72
N MET A 808 -11.39 11.07 1.82
CA MET A 808 -10.24 10.57 2.57
C MET A 808 -10.37 9.06 2.75
N ILE A 809 -9.32 8.31 2.42
CA ILE A 809 -9.26 6.84 2.49
C ILE A 809 -7.96 6.44 3.20
N GLY A 810 -7.98 5.43 4.07
CA GLY A 810 -6.79 4.94 4.75
C GLY A 810 -7.05 3.76 5.68
N SER A 811 -6.14 3.54 6.63
CA SER A 811 -6.23 2.47 7.63
C SER A 811 -6.75 2.94 9.00
N ALA A 812 -6.78 4.26 9.24
CA ALA A 812 -7.04 4.86 10.54
C ALA A 812 -8.52 4.88 10.96
N ASN A 813 -8.82 4.17 12.05
CA ASN A 813 -10.14 4.18 12.66
C ASN A 813 -10.43 5.49 13.42
N ILE A 814 -11.70 5.77 13.74
CA ILE A 814 -12.06 6.85 14.67
C ILE A 814 -11.96 6.31 16.09
N ASN A 815 -10.73 6.29 16.60
CA ASN A 815 -10.36 6.03 18.00
C ASN A 815 -8.99 6.66 18.30
N ASP A 816 -8.62 6.80 19.57
CA ASP A 816 -7.31 7.35 19.94
C ASP A 816 -6.15 6.46 19.47
N ARG A 817 -6.37 5.14 19.41
CA ARG A 817 -5.39 4.13 18.97
C ARG A 817 -4.85 4.43 17.58
N SER A 818 -5.73 4.80 16.64
CA SER A 818 -5.38 5.19 15.28
C SER A 818 -5.05 6.69 15.13
N LEU A 819 -5.66 7.58 15.92
CA LEU A 819 -5.60 9.03 15.67
C LEU A 819 -4.45 9.79 16.36
N LEU A 820 -3.99 9.38 17.54
CA LEU A 820 -3.04 10.18 18.33
C LEU A 820 -1.56 10.12 17.90
N GLY A 821 -1.21 9.37 16.84
CA GLY A 821 0.17 9.20 16.30
C GLY A 821 1.18 8.46 17.18
N SER A 822 1.05 8.58 18.50
CA SER A 822 1.85 7.96 19.56
C SER A 822 1.51 6.48 19.80
N ARG A 823 0.30 6.07 19.43
CA ARG A 823 -0.22 4.70 19.55
C ARG A 823 0.08 3.91 18.28
N ASP A 824 -0.90 3.42 17.52
CA ASP A 824 -0.65 2.64 16.30
C ASP A 824 -0.05 3.50 15.17
N SER A 825 0.64 2.85 14.23
CA SER A 825 0.95 3.49 12.95
C SER A 825 -0.14 3.25 11.92
N GLU A 826 -0.53 4.34 11.25
CA GLU A 826 -1.60 4.38 10.27
C GLU A 826 -1.19 5.23 9.07
N ILE A 827 -1.83 5.00 7.92
CA ILE A 827 -1.65 5.82 6.72
C ILE A 827 -3.00 6.14 6.09
N GLY A 828 -3.07 7.25 5.37
CA GLY A 828 -4.20 7.61 4.52
C GLY A 828 -3.80 8.57 3.42
N ILE A 829 -4.73 8.80 2.50
CA ILE A 829 -4.63 9.80 1.45
C ILE A 829 -5.88 10.68 1.50
N LEU A 830 -5.66 11.99 1.50
CA LEU A 830 -6.69 12.98 1.23
C LEU A 830 -6.71 13.26 -0.27
N ILE A 831 -7.90 13.25 -0.85
CA ILE A 831 -8.18 13.41 -2.27
C ILE A 831 -9.18 14.55 -2.42
N GLU A 832 -8.75 15.64 -3.06
CA GLU A 832 -9.60 16.78 -3.40
C GLU A 832 -9.75 16.80 -4.93
N ASP A 833 -10.99 16.79 -5.42
CA ASP A 833 -11.29 16.69 -6.85
C ASP A 833 -10.82 17.92 -7.64
N THR A 834 -10.20 17.68 -8.81
CA THR A 834 -9.90 18.75 -9.78
C THR A 834 -10.87 18.74 -10.96
N GLY A 835 -11.49 17.58 -11.24
CA GLY A 835 -12.50 17.42 -12.28
C GLY A 835 -13.90 17.40 -11.66
N PHE A 836 -14.79 18.26 -12.16
CA PHE A 836 -16.15 18.37 -11.65
C PHE A 836 -17.19 17.89 -12.67
N THR A 837 -18.33 17.43 -12.16
CA THR A 837 -19.56 17.12 -12.89
C THR A 837 -20.73 17.94 -12.32
N ASP A 838 -21.86 17.95 -13.03
CA ASP A 838 -23.09 18.57 -12.56
C ASP A 838 -23.81 17.64 -11.59
N SER A 839 -24.30 18.17 -10.47
CA SER A 839 -25.13 17.47 -9.49
C SER A 839 -26.09 18.43 -8.78
N GLN A 840 -26.77 17.94 -7.75
CA GLN A 840 -27.64 18.72 -6.87
C GLN A 840 -27.21 18.58 -5.41
N MET A 841 -27.50 19.60 -4.60
CA MET A 841 -27.21 19.63 -3.17
C MET A 841 -28.26 20.50 -2.46
N GLY A 842 -29.18 19.88 -1.71
CA GLY A 842 -30.32 20.56 -1.11
C GLY A 842 -31.31 21.13 -2.14
N GLY A 843 -31.48 20.47 -3.28
CA GLY A 843 -32.27 20.93 -4.43
C GLY A 843 -31.60 22.01 -5.28
N MET A 844 -30.46 22.56 -4.83
CA MET A 844 -29.70 23.59 -5.56
C MET A 844 -28.66 22.95 -6.49
N TYR A 845 -28.34 23.65 -7.59
CA TYR A 845 -27.30 23.22 -8.52
C TYR A 845 -25.92 23.17 -7.85
N TRP A 846 -25.21 22.05 -8.00
CA TRP A 846 -23.91 21.80 -7.38
C TRP A 846 -22.88 21.31 -8.40
N LYS A 847 -21.66 21.83 -8.33
CA LYS A 847 -20.49 21.20 -8.96
C LYS A 847 -19.90 20.19 -7.99
N ALA A 848 -20.18 18.92 -8.24
CA ALA A 848 -19.63 17.78 -7.50
C ALA A 848 -18.32 17.32 -8.16
N GLY A 849 -17.36 16.85 -7.37
CA GLY A 849 -16.13 16.22 -7.81
C GLY A 849 -16.36 14.83 -8.40
N LYS A 850 -15.60 14.44 -9.42
CA LYS A 850 -15.76 13.15 -10.10
C LYS A 850 -15.39 11.96 -9.20
N PHE A 851 -14.33 12.06 -8.40
CA PHE A 851 -13.90 10.99 -7.49
C PHE A 851 -14.89 10.83 -6.33
N ALA A 852 -15.20 11.93 -5.65
CA ALA A 852 -16.02 11.92 -4.45
C ALA A 852 -17.48 11.51 -4.73
N LEU A 853 -18.10 12.08 -5.78
CA LEU A 853 -19.47 11.73 -6.15
C LEU A 853 -19.60 10.27 -6.59
N SER A 854 -18.67 9.77 -7.42
CA SER A 854 -18.76 8.39 -7.93
C SER A 854 -18.60 7.36 -6.81
N LEU A 855 -17.69 7.57 -5.86
CA LEU A 855 -17.55 6.70 -4.69
C LEU A 855 -18.83 6.70 -3.84
N ARG A 856 -19.36 7.90 -3.52
CA ARG A 856 -20.57 8.00 -2.69
C ARG A 856 -21.81 7.46 -3.41
N LEU A 857 -21.91 7.59 -4.74
CA LEU A 857 -22.96 6.94 -5.51
C LEU A 857 -22.84 5.41 -5.47
N SER A 858 -21.64 4.86 -5.64
CA SER A 858 -21.41 3.41 -5.56
C SER A 858 -21.82 2.84 -4.21
N LEU A 859 -21.25 3.37 -3.12
CA LEU A 859 -21.53 2.92 -1.75
C LEU A 859 -23.03 3.03 -1.42
N TRP A 860 -23.69 4.13 -1.80
CA TRP A 860 -25.12 4.28 -1.54
C TRP A 860 -25.99 3.38 -2.43
N SER A 861 -25.54 3.01 -3.63
CA SER A 861 -26.29 2.09 -4.50
C SER A 861 -26.26 0.67 -3.95
N GLU A 862 -25.09 0.22 -3.48
CA GLU A 862 -24.89 -1.04 -2.76
C GLU A 862 -25.72 -1.08 -1.45
N HIS A 863 -25.53 -0.10 -0.57
CA HIS A 863 -26.18 -0.07 0.75
C HIS A 863 -27.71 -0.02 0.64
N LEU A 864 -28.26 0.57 -0.42
CA LEU A 864 -29.70 0.68 -0.66
C LEU A 864 -30.26 -0.36 -1.67
N GLY A 865 -29.43 -1.19 -2.29
CA GLY A 865 -29.84 -2.16 -3.31
C GLY A 865 -30.49 -1.50 -4.53
N LEU A 866 -29.86 -0.46 -5.07
CA LEU A 866 -30.33 0.29 -6.23
C LEU A 866 -29.63 -0.18 -7.51
N HIS A 867 -30.42 -0.45 -8.54
CA HIS A 867 -29.88 -0.74 -9.86
C HIS A 867 -29.46 0.56 -10.58
N ALA A 868 -28.58 0.44 -11.59
CA ALA A 868 -28.08 1.51 -12.46
C ALA A 868 -29.09 2.63 -12.79
N GLY A 869 -30.29 2.28 -13.26
CA GLY A 869 -31.32 3.27 -13.62
C GLY A 869 -31.92 4.04 -12.43
N GLU A 870 -31.87 3.49 -11.22
CA GLU A 870 -32.41 4.08 -9.99
C GLU A 870 -31.46 5.10 -9.33
N VAL A 871 -30.16 5.02 -9.63
CA VAL A 871 -29.06 5.85 -9.09
C VAL A 871 -29.36 7.35 -9.08
N ASN A 872 -30.09 7.86 -10.08
CA ASN A 872 -30.45 9.27 -10.15
C ASN A 872 -31.32 9.75 -8.98
N GLN A 873 -32.02 8.85 -8.27
CA GLN A 873 -32.79 9.16 -7.06
C GLN A 873 -31.89 9.56 -5.86
N ILE A 874 -30.64 9.09 -5.83
CA ILE A 874 -29.66 9.34 -4.76
C ILE A 874 -28.57 10.34 -5.15
N ARG A 875 -28.86 11.22 -6.13
CA ARG A 875 -27.90 12.20 -6.66
C ARG A 875 -27.65 13.40 -5.73
N ASP A 876 -28.65 13.79 -4.94
CA ASP A 876 -28.58 14.83 -3.91
C ASP A 876 -28.58 14.17 -2.52
N PRO A 877 -27.46 14.15 -1.78
CA PRO A 877 -27.36 13.39 -0.54
C PRO A 877 -28.01 14.05 0.69
N VAL A 878 -28.57 15.26 0.57
CA VAL A 878 -29.08 16.03 1.73
C VAL A 878 -30.55 16.43 1.66
N ILE A 879 -31.17 16.43 0.48
CA ILE A 879 -32.61 16.67 0.32
C ILE A 879 -33.45 15.59 1.02
N ASP A 880 -34.58 15.98 1.63
CA ASP A 880 -35.41 15.05 2.42
C ASP A 880 -35.94 13.86 1.59
N SER A 881 -36.25 14.05 0.31
CA SER A 881 -36.71 12.97 -0.59
C SER A 881 -35.67 11.87 -0.83
N THR A 882 -34.39 12.15 -0.58
CA THR A 882 -33.31 11.16 -0.68
C THR A 882 -32.91 10.69 0.72
N TYR A 883 -32.67 11.63 1.64
CA TYR A 883 -32.16 11.30 2.97
C TYR A 883 -33.21 10.65 3.88
N LYS A 884 -34.47 11.12 3.86
CA LYS A 884 -35.55 10.58 4.69
C LYS A 884 -36.31 9.48 3.96
N ASP A 885 -36.82 9.80 2.77
CA ASP A 885 -37.80 8.95 2.09
C ASP A 885 -37.17 7.74 1.38
N ILE A 886 -35.84 7.74 1.17
CA ILE A 886 -35.07 6.57 0.71
C ILE A 886 -34.12 6.08 1.81
N TRP A 887 -33.08 6.85 2.17
CA TRP A 887 -32.00 6.34 3.04
C TRP A 887 -32.49 5.93 4.45
N MET A 888 -33.16 6.83 5.19
CA MET A 888 -33.73 6.48 6.51
C MET A 888 -34.89 5.47 6.40
N ALA A 889 -35.71 5.54 5.34
CA ALA A 889 -36.84 4.64 5.14
C ALA A 889 -36.39 3.19 4.91
N THR A 890 -35.42 2.96 4.03
CA THR A 890 -34.80 1.65 3.79
C THR A 890 -34.12 1.14 5.06
N ALA A 891 -33.28 1.96 5.71
CA ALA A 891 -32.60 1.59 6.95
C ALA A 891 -33.57 1.13 8.06
N LYS A 892 -34.74 1.77 8.18
CA LYS A 892 -35.77 1.41 9.15
C LYS A 892 -36.53 0.14 8.73
N THR A 893 -36.91 0.04 7.46
CA THR A 893 -37.70 -1.08 6.92
C THR A 893 -36.91 -2.38 6.97
N ASN A 894 -35.64 -2.35 6.57
CA ASN A 894 -34.72 -3.48 6.67
C ASN A 894 -34.55 -3.91 8.14
N THR A 895 -34.32 -2.98 9.08
CA THR A 895 -34.23 -3.31 10.52
C THR A 895 -35.49 -4.02 11.03
N MET A 896 -36.69 -3.56 10.63
CA MET A 896 -37.94 -4.22 11.01
C MET A 896 -38.05 -5.64 10.42
N ILE A 897 -37.73 -5.83 9.14
CA ILE A 897 -37.75 -7.16 8.51
C ILE A 897 -36.75 -8.11 9.16
N TYR A 898 -35.52 -7.68 9.42
CA TYR A 898 -34.52 -8.51 10.10
C TYR A 898 -34.93 -8.86 11.56
N GLN A 899 -35.63 -7.96 12.25
CA GLN A 899 -36.21 -8.21 13.57
C GLN A 899 -37.37 -9.22 13.51
N ASP A 900 -38.27 -9.11 12.53
CA ASP A 900 -39.38 -10.04 12.32
C ASP A 900 -38.90 -11.47 12.01
N VAL A 901 -37.88 -11.59 11.15
CA VAL A 901 -37.44 -12.88 10.60
C VAL A 901 -36.47 -13.62 11.53
N PHE A 902 -35.46 -12.92 12.06
CA PHE A 902 -34.37 -13.53 12.83
C PHE A 902 -34.37 -13.11 14.31
N SER A 903 -34.99 -11.98 14.64
CA SER A 903 -34.77 -11.28 15.92
C SER A 903 -33.28 -11.07 16.26
N CYS A 904 -32.49 -10.79 15.21
CA CYS A 904 -31.03 -10.78 15.25
C CYS A 904 -30.44 -9.79 16.27
N ILE A 905 -29.24 -10.09 16.74
CA ILE A 905 -28.47 -9.24 17.65
C ILE A 905 -27.55 -8.33 16.79
N PRO A 906 -27.39 -7.03 17.12
CA PRO A 906 -28.03 -6.28 18.20
C PRO A 906 -29.37 -5.65 17.78
N ASN A 907 -30.25 -5.37 18.75
CA ASN A 907 -31.52 -4.68 18.53
C ASN A 907 -32.00 -3.93 19.78
N ASP A 908 -32.88 -2.94 19.61
CA ASP A 908 -33.33 -2.05 20.69
C ASP A 908 -34.35 -2.65 21.67
N LEU A 909 -34.91 -3.83 21.36
CA LEU A 909 -35.83 -4.54 22.25
C LEU A 909 -35.08 -5.15 23.44
N ILE A 910 -33.82 -5.57 23.25
CA ILE A 910 -33.02 -6.25 24.27
C ILE A 910 -32.19 -5.23 25.07
N GLN A 911 -32.82 -4.64 26.09
CA GLN A 911 -32.20 -3.59 26.92
C GLN A 911 -31.38 -4.13 28.11
N THR A 912 -31.52 -5.42 28.48
CA THR A 912 -30.84 -6.06 29.62
C THR A 912 -30.26 -7.44 29.27
N ARG A 913 -29.21 -7.89 29.99
CA ARG A 913 -28.66 -9.25 29.91
C ARG A 913 -29.70 -10.32 30.23
N VAL A 914 -30.67 -10.01 31.10
CA VAL A 914 -31.80 -10.92 31.40
C VAL A 914 -32.66 -11.13 30.16
N SER A 915 -33.10 -10.05 29.50
CA SER A 915 -33.83 -10.16 28.22
C SER A 915 -33.01 -10.83 27.12
N PHE A 916 -31.67 -10.64 27.11
CA PHE A 916 -30.77 -11.29 26.15
C PHE A 916 -30.75 -12.81 26.33
N ARG A 917 -30.53 -13.27 27.58
CA ARG A 917 -30.55 -14.70 27.92
C ARG A 917 -31.91 -15.35 27.66
N GLN A 918 -33.00 -14.65 27.98
CA GLN A 918 -34.37 -15.13 27.72
C GLN A 918 -34.61 -15.30 26.21
N SER A 919 -34.25 -14.32 25.39
CA SER A 919 -34.31 -14.45 23.92
C SER A 919 -33.47 -15.63 23.44
N MET A 920 -32.18 -15.68 23.81
CA MET A 920 -31.27 -16.75 23.40
C MET A 920 -31.76 -18.16 23.81
N SER A 921 -32.43 -18.31 24.95
CA SER A 921 -33.03 -19.60 25.36
C SER A 921 -34.21 -19.96 24.46
N ILE A 922 -35.16 -19.04 24.26
CA ILE A 922 -36.36 -19.25 23.42
C ILE A 922 -35.98 -19.64 21.98
N TRP A 923 -35.02 -18.93 21.37
CA TRP A 923 -34.57 -19.26 20.00
C TRP A 923 -33.79 -20.59 19.96
N ARG A 924 -32.94 -20.90 20.95
CA ARG A 924 -32.25 -22.20 21.02
C ARG A 924 -33.20 -23.38 21.24
N GLU A 925 -34.22 -23.21 22.08
CA GLU A 925 -35.23 -24.24 22.36
C GLU A 925 -36.15 -24.49 21.15
N ARG A 926 -36.51 -23.43 20.41
CA ARG A 926 -37.42 -23.53 19.25
C ARG A 926 -36.76 -24.06 17.97
N PHE A 927 -35.44 -23.87 17.80
CA PHE A 927 -34.71 -24.22 16.56
C PHE A 927 -33.55 -25.22 16.73
N GLY A 928 -33.13 -25.53 17.96
CA GLY A 928 -32.06 -26.50 18.27
C GLY A 928 -30.64 -26.02 17.95
N HIS A 929 -30.46 -25.25 16.87
CA HIS A 929 -29.22 -24.59 16.51
C HIS A 929 -29.46 -23.13 16.04
N THR A 930 -28.54 -22.24 16.42
CA THR A 930 -28.43 -20.86 15.94
C THR A 930 -26.97 -20.42 16.10
N THR A 931 -26.54 -19.46 15.31
CA THR A 931 -25.32 -18.68 15.53
C THR A 931 -25.38 -17.88 16.84
N ILE A 932 -24.24 -17.33 17.24
CA ILE A 932 -24.09 -16.50 18.45
C ILE A 932 -24.97 -15.24 18.40
N ASP A 933 -25.10 -14.61 17.22
CA ASP A 933 -25.77 -13.32 17.03
C ASP A 933 -27.24 -13.45 16.52
N LEU A 934 -27.88 -14.61 16.72
CA LEU A 934 -29.25 -14.94 16.26
C LEU A 934 -29.43 -14.71 14.74
N GLY A 935 -28.68 -15.48 13.96
CA GLY A 935 -28.58 -15.36 12.51
C GLY A 935 -29.05 -16.57 11.71
N ILE A 936 -29.88 -17.46 12.28
CA ILE A 936 -30.54 -18.56 11.56
C ILE A 936 -32.05 -18.34 11.61
N ALA A 937 -32.72 -18.40 10.46
CA ALA A 937 -34.16 -18.19 10.36
C ALA A 937 -34.95 -19.43 10.86
N PRO A 938 -36.21 -19.24 11.31
CA PRO A 938 -37.12 -20.36 11.49
C PRO A 938 -37.45 -21.03 10.15
N ASN A 939 -37.82 -22.31 10.13
CA ASN A 939 -38.28 -22.97 8.89
C ASN A 939 -39.55 -22.33 8.30
N LYS A 940 -40.35 -21.67 9.13
CA LYS A 940 -41.61 -20.99 8.79
C LYS A 940 -41.85 -19.82 9.73
N LEU A 941 -42.38 -18.71 9.21
CA LEU A 941 -42.87 -17.59 10.02
C LEU A 941 -44.35 -17.78 10.33
N GLU A 942 -44.70 -17.82 11.61
CA GLU A 942 -46.09 -17.96 12.09
C GLU A 942 -46.68 -16.56 12.36
N SER A 943 -47.76 -16.20 11.66
CA SER A 943 -48.47 -14.93 11.84
C SER A 943 -49.95 -15.18 12.16
N TYR A 944 -50.47 -14.45 13.15
CA TYR A 944 -51.86 -14.57 13.61
C TYR A 944 -52.71 -13.48 12.95
N GLN A 945 -53.67 -13.87 12.10
CA GLN A 945 -54.66 -12.96 11.51
C GLN A 945 -56.06 -13.55 11.70
N ASP A 946 -56.99 -12.74 12.21
CA ASP A 946 -58.41 -13.08 12.49
C ASP A 946 -58.68 -14.37 13.29
N GLY A 947 -57.65 -14.91 13.96
CA GLY A 947 -57.71 -16.12 14.79
C GLY A 947 -56.99 -17.33 14.17
N ASP A 948 -56.70 -17.31 12.88
CA ASP A 948 -55.99 -18.37 12.17
C ASP A 948 -54.46 -18.15 12.16
N VAL A 949 -53.71 -19.25 12.15
CA VAL A 949 -52.24 -19.25 12.04
C VAL A 949 -51.84 -19.40 10.59
N THR A 950 -51.33 -18.32 10.01
CA THR A 950 -50.72 -18.31 8.67
C THR A 950 -49.23 -18.64 8.77
N SER A 951 -48.71 -19.46 7.84
CA SER A 951 -47.29 -19.86 7.83
C SER A 951 -46.61 -19.44 6.52
N THR A 952 -45.62 -18.56 6.59
CA THR A 952 -44.93 -17.93 5.45
C THR A 952 -43.49 -18.46 5.34
N ASP A 953 -42.91 -18.59 4.13
CA ASP A 953 -41.45 -18.84 4.01
C ASP A 953 -40.70 -17.55 4.44
N PRO A 954 -39.65 -17.63 5.28
CA PRO A 954 -38.86 -16.46 5.62
C PRO A 954 -38.27 -15.70 4.42
N MET A 955 -37.99 -16.36 3.29
CA MET A 955 -37.52 -15.67 2.08
C MET A 955 -38.57 -14.72 1.51
N GLU A 956 -39.86 -15.08 1.50
CA GLU A 956 -40.93 -14.18 1.01
C GLU A 956 -40.98 -12.87 1.82
N ARG A 957 -40.61 -12.92 3.11
CA ARG A 957 -40.48 -11.74 3.96
C ARG A 957 -39.17 -10.98 3.72
N LEU A 958 -38.10 -11.68 3.35
CA LEU A 958 -36.79 -11.10 3.05
C LEU A 958 -36.67 -10.51 1.64
N GLU A 959 -37.49 -10.92 0.68
CA GLU A 959 -37.65 -10.27 -0.65
C GLU A 959 -38.09 -8.80 -0.55
N SER A 960 -38.59 -8.37 0.61
CA SER A 960 -38.89 -6.97 0.91
C SER A 960 -37.69 -6.14 1.41
N VAL A 961 -36.53 -6.76 1.64
CA VAL A 961 -35.28 -6.06 2.02
C VAL A 961 -34.65 -5.42 0.79
N LYS A 962 -34.19 -4.17 0.90
CA LYS A 962 -33.45 -3.49 -0.16
C LYS A 962 -32.02 -3.16 0.29
N GLY A 963 -31.03 -3.77 -0.36
CA GLY A 963 -29.62 -3.63 -0.01
C GLY A 963 -29.31 -4.11 1.41
N HIS A 964 -28.26 -3.54 1.99
CA HIS A 964 -27.70 -3.98 3.28
C HIS A 964 -27.94 -3.00 4.43
N LEU A 965 -28.36 -1.76 4.16
CA LEU A 965 -28.46 -0.70 5.16
C LEU A 965 -29.50 -1.01 6.24
N VAL A 966 -29.10 -0.91 7.50
CA VAL A 966 -29.96 -1.04 8.67
C VAL A 966 -29.70 0.08 9.69
N SER A 967 -30.73 0.45 10.44
CA SER A 967 -30.64 1.41 11.54
C SER A 967 -29.72 0.87 12.64
N TYR A 968 -28.79 1.68 13.16
CA TYR A 968 -27.93 1.25 14.27
C TYR A 968 -28.70 1.30 15.61
N PRO A 969 -28.78 0.19 16.36
CA PRO A 969 -29.56 0.13 17.59
C PRO A 969 -28.88 0.93 18.71
N LEU A 970 -29.57 1.93 19.26
CA LEU A 970 -29.03 2.84 20.29
C LEU A 970 -29.31 2.35 21.73
N ASP A 971 -30.37 1.57 21.92
CA ASP A 971 -30.89 1.09 23.20
C ASP A 971 -30.48 -0.35 23.55
N PHE A 972 -29.84 -1.09 22.63
CA PHE A 972 -29.32 -2.43 22.91
C PHE A 972 -28.37 -2.44 24.12
N MET A 973 -28.68 -3.22 25.16
CA MET A 973 -27.97 -3.23 26.45
C MET A 973 -27.91 -1.85 27.17
N CYS A 974 -28.87 -0.93 26.96
CA CYS A 974 -28.79 0.42 27.55
C CYS A 974 -28.89 0.46 29.09
N LYS A 975 -29.38 -0.60 29.73
CA LYS A 975 -29.51 -0.73 31.20
C LYS A 975 -28.35 -1.52 31.85
N GLU A 976 -27.33 -1.88 31.08
CA GLU A 976 -26.22 -2.73 31.51
C GLU A 976 -24.89 -1.97 31.58
N ASP A 977 -24.03 -2.37 32.52
CA ASP A 977 -22.61 -2.02 32.42
C ASP A 977 -21.91 -3.00 31.45
N LEU A 978 -21.33 -2.43 30.41
CA LEU A 978 -20.59 -3.13 29.35
C LEU A 978 -19.07 -3.06 29.55
N ARG A 979 -18.59 -2.43 30.62
CA ARG A 979 -17.17 -2.51 30.98
C ARG A 979 -16.82 -3.95 31.41
N PRO A 980 -15.57 -4.41 31.22
CA PRO A 980 -15.09 -5.66 31.79
C PRO A 980 -15.30 -5.71 33.31
N VAL A 981 -15.48 -6.91 33.87
CA VAL A 981 -15.61 -7.12 35.33
C VAL A 981 -14.39 -7.83 35.92
N PHE A 982 -14.20 -7.74 37.25
CA PHE A 982 -12.94 -8.08 37.94
C PHE A 982 -12.38 -9.49 37.72
N ASN A 983 -13.21 -10.43 37.25
CA ASN A 983 -12.85 -11.81 36.94
C ASN A 983 -12.50 -12.04 35.46
N GLU A 984 -12.40 -10.98 34.66
CA GLU A 984 -12.11 -11.00 33.22
C GLU A 984 -10.73 -10.37 32.95
N SER A 985 -9.96 -10.92 32.01
CA SER A 985 -8.60 -10.46 31.67
C SER A 985 -8.56 -8.97 31.31
N GLU A 986 -9.55 -8.52 30.55
CA GLU A 986 -9.70 -7.15 30.05
C GLU A 986 -9.94 -6.11 31.15
N TYR A 987 -10.36 -6.51 32.36
CA TYR A 987 -10.44 -5.60 33.51
C TYR A 987 -9.05 -5.14 34.00
N TYR A 988 -8.02 -5.97 33.78
CA TYR A 988 -6.63 -5.66 34.12
C TYR A 988 -5.85 -5.04 32.94
N ALA A 989 -6.48 -4.88 31.78
CA ALA A 989 -5.91 -4.15 30.65
C ALA A 989 -6.05 -2.63 30.85
N SER A 990 -5.16 -1.84 30.24
CA SER A 990 -5.33 -0.39 30.20
C SER A 990 -6.58 -0.03 29.40
N PRO A 991 -7.46 0.89 29.85
CA PRO A 991 -8.61 1.33 29.07
C PRO A 991 -8.25 1.81 27.65
N GLN A 992 -7.05 2.37 27.48
CA GLN A 992 -6.47 2.83 26.22
C GLN A 992 -6.22 1.73 25.17
N VAL A 993 -6.46 0.46 25.51
CA VAL A 993 -6.53 -0.66 24.56
C VAL A 993 -7.82 -0.61 23.74
N PHE A 994 -8.91 -0.08 24.32
CA PHE A 994 -10.28 -0.16 23.78
C PHE A 994 -10.84 1.18 23.29
N HIS A 995 -10.14 2.31 23.49
CA HIS A 995 -10.56 3.65 23.06
C HIS A 995 -9.42 4.45 22.44
#